data_AF-A0A8J8M9M4-F1
#
_entry.id   AF-A0A8J8M9M4-F1
#
_cell.length_a   1.000
_cell.length_b   1.000
_cell.length_c   1.000
_cell.angle_alpha   90.00
_cell.angle_beta   90.00
_cell.angle_gamma   90.00
#
_symmetry.space_group_name_H-M   'P 1'
#
loop_
_entity.id
_entity.type
_entity.pdbx_description
1 polymer ?
#
loop_
_entity_poly.entity_id
_entity_poly.type
_entity_poly.pdbx_seq_one_letter_code
_entity_poly.pdbx_strand_id
1 'polypeptide(L)'
;MKPVQVNIAEAIIEAFWAPELRNFQEWKIEDTKTQGLEFQETWSAEAFSWIQRPLNGPSLKISKEYSVDCTKFDKLILAINSPSKSRVKIIADTDNGIIEQLSDKFTDFSEEIQLNLGDSKKINKIIIEIYSNEDGYQAGHFKWIMLQNSDLLKEYLEQYNNYDSEWTGYLKDENYDPEFKPTYNLIVDEEELKKLRNYHMVHEKLTGKSMYADYVEELKHEIPENMIHDYVIFWTDQRFARTRDYMKRLTLKGPLLASAGLILKDKSLLRLAARYAMSLAMCTNWNDSFITEFKAGYWEHRAFVKAVICYEISMVLDLAGEMFTDLGRDLILRRLGEEAIGGINYITWKHDYIFDNNQLVWFTYGRMLAYAVLEQHFNHVKPYTDIAYKELVENIDNIIFEDGAYGEGPNYYNCIGDNANFATYIYAKLRGLEFKDIVPEKIMKTADFVECLQSTVPSQDVIPVCDGEPRFKKPTLAYMAYLLPNSHWSTILHKSLNREEKIPSDILAFKFIREFEKKDIINRSFISLPEMGSVSSLRKLDDQWLKIFVFGNKANVDHAHEDKGSFVIEFCNETFAMDPGSGSYSSEVSNLVKQAYRHNTSVPYGNLEKRPQPERPNTKDIKVIANGDERSFNGKVDLSYTWREFFNEYTREYISPTPDELIIKEKYDLKKGEGIDFGWSTQLDVKVEEKQVVISGDKGEAVITIPEDVSVEITELRLFDENSIQKRISFKKSCKKGELVIKVIFRVY
;
A
#
# COMPACT_ATOMS: atom_id res chain seq x y z
N MET A 1 36.86 6.03 0.64
CA MET A 1 36.20 4.74 0.34
C MET A 1 36.37 4.45 -1.14
N LYS A 2 36.58 3.19 -1.55
CA LYS A 2 36.56 2.85 -2.99
C LYS A 2 35.10 2.67 -3.43
N PRO A 3 34.66 3.29 -4.53
CA PRO A 3 33.33 3.04 -5.07
C PRO A 3 33.10 1.56 -5.32
N VAL A 4 31.91 1.07 -4.98
CA VAL A 4 31.52 -0.34 -5.17
C VAL A 4 30.76 -0.45 -6.49
N GLN A 5 31.31 -1.20 -7.45
CA GLN A 5 30.67 -1.38 -8.75
C GLN A 5 29.34 -2.15 -8.62
N VAL A 6 28.32 -1.65 -9.31
CA VAL A 6 27.01 -2.31 -9.46
C VAL A 6 26.82 -2.90 -10.86
N ASN A 7 27.48 -2.31 -11.86
CA ASN A 7 27.64 -2.86 -13.21
C ASN A 7 28.92 -2.27 -13.84
N ILE A 8 29.12 -2.47 -15.15
CA ILE A 8 30.33 -2.00 -15.85
C ILE A 8 30.46 -0.47 -15.91
N ALA A 9 29.33 0.25 -15.81
CA ALA A 9 29.25 1.69 -16.00
C ALA A 9 29.06 2.47 -14.69
N GLU A 10 28.66 1.79 -13.61
CA GLU A 10 28.12 2.44 -12.42
C GLU A 10 28.72 1.90 -11.13
N ALA A 11 28.95 2.80 -10.16
CA ALA A 11 29.48 2.44 -8.85
C ALA A 11 28.91 3.30 -7.71
N ILE A 12 28.62 2.68 -6.57
CA ILE A 12 28.04 3.33 -5.39
C ILE A 12 29.13 3.94 -4.51
N ILE A 13 28.89 5.17 -4.03
CA ILE A 13 29.70 5.85 -3.01
C ILE A 13 28.99 5.81 -1.66
N GLU A 14 27.68 6.09 -1.62
CA GLU A 14 26.88 6.06 -0.39
C GLU A 14 25.63 5.21 -0.61
N ALA A 15 25.45 4.23 0.28
CA ALA A 15 24.34 3.29 0.27
C ALA A 15 23.41 3.53 1.47
N PHE A 16 22.56 4.57 1.40
CA PHE A 16 21.67 4.92 2.53
C PHE A 16 20.63 3.85 2.86
N TRP A 17 20.46 2.84 1.99
CA TRP A 17 19.59 1.70 2.23
C TRP A 17 20.23 0.56 3.03
N ALA A 18 21.58 0.49 3.07
CA ALA A 18 22.32 -0.65 3.63
C ALA A 18 22.85 -0.30 5.03
N PRO A 19 22.22 -0.77 6.13
CA PRO A 19 22.56 -0.35 7.49
C PRO A 19 24.04 -0.54 7.85
N GLU A 20 24.67 -1.59 7.32
CA GLU A 20 26.06 -1.96 7.56
C GLU A 20 27.09 -1.12 6.80
N LEU A 21 26.66 -0.37 5.77
CA LEU A 21 27.50 0.50 4.96
C LEU A 21 27.14 1.98 5.10
N ARG A 22 25.97 2.27 5.64
CA ARG A 22 25.46 3.61 5.84
C ARG A 22 26.14 4.27 7.03
N ASN A 23 27.10 5.14 6.73
CA ASN A 23 27.76 5.96 7.74
C ASN A 23 27.18 7.38 7.74
N PHE A 24 25.88 7.53 7.99
CA PHE A 24 25.27 8.87 8.03
C PHE A 24 25.85 9.74 9.15
N GLN A 25 26.35 9.12 10.22
CA GLN A 25 27.05 9.81 11.31
C GLN A 25 28.33 10.55 10.88
N GLU A 26 28.91 10.20 9.72
CA GLU A 26 30.06 10.92 9.14
C GLU A 26 29.64 12.18 8.37
N TRP A 27 28.35 12.39 8.12
CA TRP A 27 27.85 13.60 7.48
C TRP A 27 27.75 14.73 8.50
N LYS A 28 28.34 15.87 8.16
CA LYS A 28 28.21 17.10 8.92
C LYS A 28 26.90 17.79 8.55
N ILE A 29 26.01 17.90 9.52
CA ILE A 29 24.79 18.70 9.44
C ILE A 29 25.15 20.15 9.77
N GLU A 30 24.88 21.09 8.86
CA GLU A 30 25.08 22.52 9.10
C GLU A 30 23.84 23.14 9.77
N ASP A 31 24.04 24.06 10.72
CA ASP A 31 22.94 24.78 11.37
C ASP A 31 22.32 25.79 10.39
N THR A 32 21.17 25.43 9.83
CA THR A 32 20.37 26.27 8.94
C THR A 32 19.33 27.11 9.69
N LYS A 33 19.22 26.98 11.02
CA LYS A 33 18.11 27.51 11.84
C LYS A 33 16.73 26.90 11.53
N THR A 34 16.71 25.73 10.89
CA THR A 34 15.49 24.93 10.70
C THR A 34 15.03 24.36 12.04
N GLN A 35 13.74 24.47 12.34
CA GLN A 35 13.19 23.97 13.61
C GLN A 35 12.65 22.55 13.47
N GLY A 36 12.93 21.73 14.47
CA GLY A 36 12.48 20.32 14.52
C GLY A 36 13.14 19.42 13.48
N LEU A 37 14.37 19.76 13.04
CA LEU A 37 15.13 18.91 12.11
C LEU A 37 15.49 17.58 12.79
N GLU A 38 15.04 16.48 12.21
CA GLU A 38 15.32 15.12 12.68
C GLU A 38 15.78 14.24 11.52
N PHE A 39 16.59 13.22 11.85
CA PHE A 39 17.03 12.16 10.94
C PHE A 39 16.65 10.81 11.52
N GLN A 40 16.26 9.88 10.65
CA GLN A 40 15.84 8.56 11.07
C GLN A 40 16.34 7.46 10.11
N GLU A 41 16.89 6.42 10.72
CA GLU A 41 17.12 5.14 10.08
C GLU A 41 15.80 4.43 9.78
N THR A 42 15.53 4.23 8.49
CA THR A 42 14.44 3.40 7.99
C THR A 42 15.00 2.13 7.39
N TRP A 43 14.13 1.15 7.14
CA TRP A 43 14.51 -0.13 6.55
C TRP A 43 15.23 -0.01 5.19
N SER A 44 14.99 1.05 4.40
CA SER A 44 15.52 1.15 3.04
C SER A 44 16.08 2.52 2.66
N ALA A 45 16.23 3.46 3.59
CA ALA A 45 16.70 4.82 3.32
C ALA A 45 17.04 5.63 4.58
N GLU A 46 17.73 6.76 4.41
CA GLU A 46 17.86 7.82 5.43
C GLU A 46 16.75 8.83 5.31
N ALA A 47 15.81 8.80 6.26
CA ALA A 47 14.74 9.76 6.35
C ALA A 47 15.23 11.04 7.04
N PHE A 48 14.71 12.17 6.59
CA PHE A 48 14.82 13.45 7.27
C PHE A 48 13.44 14.09 7.40
N SER A 49 13.26 14.94 8.40
CA SER A 49 12.06 15.76 8.54
C SER A 49 12.32 17.06 9.27
N TRP A 50 11.46 18.07 9.08
CA TRP A 50 11.44 19.30 9.88
C TRP A 50 10.02 19.85 10.04
N ILE A 51 9.84 20.76 11.00
CA ILE A 51 8.54 21.38 11.31
C ILE A 51 8.46 22.79 10.71
N GLN A 52 9.57 23.52 10.69
CA GLN A 52 9.59 24.88 10.16
C GLN A 52 10.90 25.17 9.44
N ARG A 53 10.78 25.69 8.21
CA ARG A 53 11.91 26.15 7.40
C ARG A 53 12.54 27.42 7.99
N PRO A 54 13.80 27.75 7.63
CA PRO A 54 14.41 29.01 8.04
C PRO A 54 13.87 30.18 7.20
N LEU A 55 14.06 31.40 7.73
CA LEU A 55 13.66 32.62 7.01
C LEU A 55 14.44 32.82 5.70
N ASN A 56 15.73 32.47 5.69
CA ASN A 56 16.64 32.61 4.55
C ASN A 56 17.58 31.40 4.48
N GLY A 57 17.93 30.98 3.27
CA GLY A 57 18.87 29.87 3.03
C GLY A 57 18.18 28.50 2.88
N PRO A 58 18.96 27.42 2.80
CA PRO A 58 18.42 26.07 2.65
C PRO A 58 17.73 25.60 3.93
N SER A 59 16.64 24.84 3.79
CA SER A 59 15.97 24.13 4.88
C SER A 59 16.81 22.99 5.45
N LEU A 60 17.66 22.38 4.62
CA LEU A 60 18.64 21.39 5.06
C LEU A 60 19.95 21.59 4.33
N LYS A 61 21.07 21.49 5.05
CA LYS A 61 22.40 21.46 4.46
C LYS A 61 23.28 20.43 5.16
N ILE A 62 23.77 19.46 4.39
CA ILE A 62 24.70 18.42 4.86
C ILE A 62 25.93 18.34 3.97
N SER A 63 27.06 17.94 4.55
CA SER A 63 28.30 17.74 3.79
C SER A 63 29.13 16.59 4.33
N LYS A 64 29.91 15.96 3.46
CA LYS A 64 30.86 14.92 3.84
C LYS A 64 32.14 15.03 3.01
N GLU A 65 33.27 14.87 3.67
CA GLU A 65 34.60 14.86 3.04
C GLU A 65 34.87 13.47 2.45
N TYR A 66 35.49 13.44 1.28
CA TYR A 66 35.78 12.26 0.49
C TYR A 66 37.23 12.26 -0.01
N SER A 67 37.65 11.09 -0.49
CA SER A 67 38.82 10.95 -1.34
C SER A 67 38.51 9.83 -2.33
N VAL A 68 37.54 10.10 -3.21
CA VAL A 68 36.99 9.14 -4.17
C VAL A 68 37.63 9.40 -5.54
N ASP A 69 38.20 8.35 -6.13
CA ASP A 69 38.65 8.37 -7.52
C ASP A 69 37.44 8.26 -8.46
N CYS A 70 37.26 9.26 -9.32
CA CYS A 70 36.20 9.32 -10.32
C CYS A 70 36.74 9.29 -11.75
N THR A 71 38.02 8.95 -11.98
CA THR A 71 38.68 8.97 -13.31
C THR A 71 37.93 8.21 -14.41
N LYS A 72 37.14 7.20 -14.05
CA LYS A 72 36.37 6.37 -14.99
C LYS A 72 34.94 6.84 -15.22
N PHE A 73 34.50 7.91 -14.57
CA PHE A 73 33.10 8.31 -14.52
C PHE A 73 32.95 9.78 -14.87
N ASP A 74 31.90 10.11 -15.62
CA ASP A 74 31.60 11.49 -16.06
C ASP A 74 30.46 12.13 -15.25
N LYS A 75 29.78 11.37 -14.39
CA LYS A 75 28.65 11.85 -13.58
C LYS A 75 28.71 11.41 -12.14
N LEU A 76 28.25 12.29 -11.25
CA LEU A 76 27.82 12.01 -9.88
C LEU A 76 26.30 12.10 -9.82
N ILE A 77 25.63 11.12 -9.23
CA ILE A 77 24.17 11.03 -9.16
C ILE A 77 23.75 10.93 -7.70
N LEU A 78 22.79 11.77 -7.31
CA LEU A 78 22.07 11.68 -6.03
C LEU A 78 20.64 11.22 -6.28
N ALA A 79 20.25 10.10 -5.68
CA ALA A 79 18.85 9.67 -5.63
C ALA A 79 18.21 10.06 -4.29
N ILE A 80 17.10 10.78 -4.38
CA ILE A 80 16.42 11.36 -3.22
C ILE A 80 14.91 11.47 -3.50
N ASN A 81 14.11 11.35 -2.43
CA ASN A 81 12.75 11.86 -2.38
C ASN A 81 12.76 13.09 -1.46
N SER A 82 12.29 14.23 -1.95
CA SER A 82 12.39 15.53 -1.29
C SER A 82 11.03 16.23 -1.34
N PRO A 83 10.71 17.11 -0.35
CA PRO A 83 9.39 17.70 -0.24
C PRO A 83 8.83 18.26 -1.53
N SER A 84 7.53 18.04 -1.76
CA SER A 84 6.84 18.59 -2.92
C SER A 84 7.12 20.08 -3.09
N LYS A 85 7.43 20.51 -4.31
CA LYS A 85 7.84 21.88 -4.70
C LYS A 85 9.22 22.33 -4.18
N SER A 86 9.92 21.53 -3.38
CA SER A 86 11.29 21.83 -2.98
C SER A 86 12.27 21.72 -4.15
N ARG A 87 13.47 22.26 -3.99
CA ARG A 87 14.60 22.04 -4.91
C ARG A 87 15.80 21.54 -4.13
N VAL A 88 16.55 20.64 -4.75
CA VAL A 88 17.74 20.05 -4.16
C VAL A 88 18.95 20.47 -4.99
N LYS A 89 19.98 20.95 -4.30
CA LYS A 89 21.26 21.31 -4.89
C LYS A 89 22.31 20.28 -4.46
N ILE A 90 23.01 19.70 -5.42
CA ILE A 90 24.19 18.86 -5.19
C ILE A 90 25.44 19.64 -5.61
N ILE A 91 26.46 19.62 -4.77
CA ILE A 91 27.73 20.32 -4.99
C ILE A 91 28.86 19.32 -4.75
N ALA A 92 29.83 19.27 -5.66
CA ALA A 92 31.05 18.48 -5.51
C ALA A 92 32.28 19.40 -5.54
N ASP A 93 33.14 19.26 -4.53
CA ASP A 93 34.51 19.81 -4.56
C ASP A 93 35.42 18.75 -5.19
N THR A 94 36.05 19.08 -6.30
CA THR A 94 36.88 18.16 -7.09
C THR A 94 38.31 18.66 -7.22
N ASP A 95 39.20 17.84 -7.77
CA ASP A 95 40.55 18.27 -8.16
C ASP A 95 40.58 19.35 -9.25
N ASN A 96 39.49 19.55 -9.98
CA ASN A 96 39.33 20.60 -11.00
C ASN A 96 38.45 21.78 -10.53
N GLY A 97 38.11 21.83 -9.25
CA GLY A 97 37.31 22.90 -8.64
C GLY A 97 35.89 22.47 -8.25
N ILE A 98 35.07 23.45 -7.89
CA ILE A 98 33.71 23.21 -7.40
C ILE A 98 32.74 23.15 -8.58
N ILE A 99 31.88 22.13 -8.59
CA ILE A 99 30.81 21.95 -9.57
C ILE A 99 29.49 21.79 -8.81
N GLU A 100 28.40 22.36 -9.33
CA GLU A 100 27.08 22.31 -8.71
C GLU A 100 25.95 22.09 -9.73
N GLN A 101 24.88 21.45 -9.28
CA GLN A 101 23.65 21.26 -10.03
C GLN A 101 22.45 21.51 -9.10
N LEU A 102 21.49 22.30 -9.57
CA LEU A 102 20.19 22.49 -8.92
C LEU A 102 19.14 21.67 -9.66
N SER A 103 18.31 20.93 -8.94
CA SER A 103 17.18 20.19 -9.51
C SER A 103 16.06 21.13 -9.98
N ASP A 104 15.18 20.57 -10.79
CA ASP A 104 13.82 21.13 -10.93
C ASP A 104 13.05 21.01 -9.62
N LYS A 105 11.83 21.56 -9.60
CA LYS A 105 10.96 21.42 -8.43
C LYS A 105 10.52 19.97 -8.30
N PHE A 106 10.72 19.40 -7.12
CA PHE A 106 10.28 18.05 -6.81
C PHE A 106 8.76 17.94 -6.89
N THR A 107 8.31 16.80 -7.40
CA THR A 107 6.96 16.29 -7.16
C THR A 107 6.95 15.52 -5.84
N ASP A 108 5.95 14.67 -5.62
CA ASP A 108 5.93 13.80 -4.45
C ASP A 108 6.82 12.55 -4.59
N PHE A 109 7.41 12.33 -5.76
CA PHE A 109 8.12 11.10 -6.11
C PHE A 109 9.63 11.23 -5.98
N SER A 110 10.33 10.12 -6.25
CA SER A 110 11.79 10.05 -6.16
C SER A 110 12.46 10.42 -7.47
N GLU A 111 13.58 11.13 -7.38
CA GLU A 111 14.33 11.60 -8.55
C GLU A 111 15.82 11.33 -8.42
N GLU A 112 16.50 11.24 -9.56
CA GLU A 112 17.96 11.18 -9.67
C GLU A 112 18.52 12.48 -10.24
N ILE A 113 19.23 13.24 -9.39
CA ILE A 113 19.89 14.49 -9.77
C ILE A 113 21.28 14.17 -10.27
N GLN A 114 21.57 14.54 -11.53
CA GLN A 114 22.85 14.25 -12.18
C GLN A 114 23.75 15.50 -12.21
N LEU A 115 24.96 15.38 -11.67
CA LEU A 115 26.01 16.38 -11.72
C LEU A 115 27.12 15.91 -12.68
N ASN A 116 27.43 16.71 -13.70
CA ASN A 116 28.52 16.41 -14.64
C ASN A 116 29.88 16.70 -13.99
N LEU A 117 30.75 15.70 -13.93
CA LEU A 117 32.08 15.80 -13.33
C LEU A 117 33.15 16.34 -14.30
N GLY A 118 32.85 16.41 -15.61
CA GLY A 118 33.82 16.79 -16.64
C GLY A 118 35.07 15.92 -16.59
N ASP A 119 36.25 16.54 -16.65
CA ASP A 119 37.55 15.85 -16.62
C ASP A 119 38.09 15.61 -15.19
N SER A 120 37.24 15.76 -14.17
CA SER A 120 37.64 15.58 -12.76
C SER A 120 38.02 14.12 -12.47
N LYS A 121 39.11 13.92 -11.75
CA LYS A 121 39.62 12.59 -11.41
C LYS A 121 39.40 12.24 -9.95
N LYS A 122 39.11 13.25 -9.12
CA LYS A 122 38.92 13.05 -7.70
C LYS A 122 37.80 13.93 -7.14
N ILE A 123 36.93 13.34 -6.32
CA ILE A 123 35.96 14.06 -5.48
C ILE A 123 36.52 14.13 -4.06
N ASN A 124 36.67 15.36 -3.56
CA ASN A 124 37.17 15.67 -2.23
C ASN A 124 36.04 15.95 -1.23
N LYS A 125 34.89 16.45 -1.69
CA LYS A 125 33.74 16.74 -0.82
C LYS A 125 32.43 16.70 -1.59
N ILE A 126 31.35 16.28 -0.94
CA ILE A 126 29.98 16.44 -1.44
C ILE A 126 29.18 17.26 -0.44
N ILE A 127 28.37 18.20 -0.95
CA ILE A 127 27.42 19.01 -0.17
C ILE A 127 26.04 18.85 -0.82
N ILE A 128 25.02 18.68 0.02
CA ILE A 128 23.63 18.62 -0.40
C ILE A 128 22.86 19.72 0.34
N GLU A 129 22.11 20.52 -0.41
CA GLU A 129 21.25 21.58 0.11
C GLU A 129 19.80 21.36 -0.37
N ILE A 130 18.83 21.45 0.52
CA ILE A 130 17.39 21.38 0.18
C ILE A 130 16.75 22.73 0.47
N TYR A 131 16.05 23.28 -0.52
CA TYR A 131 15.34 24.54 -0.44
C TYR A 131 13.84 24.31 -0.50
N SER A 132 13.13 24.64 0.58
CA SER A 132 11.68 24.64 0.62
C SER A 132 11.13 26.03 0.94
N ASN A 133 10.00 26.36 0.30
CA ASN A 133 9.27 27.60 0.52
C ASN A 133 7.95 27.39 1.26
N GLU A 134 7.62 26.15 1.60
CA GLU A 134 6.40 25.77 2.29
C GLU A 134 6.68 25.73 3.81
N ASP A 135 5.69 26.10 4.62
CA ASP A 135 5.74 25.96 6.09
C ASP A 135 5.01 24.68 6.51
N GLY A 136 5.23 24.23 7.75
CA GLY A 136 4.66 23.00 8.29
C GLY A 136 5.57 21.78 8.11
N TYR A 137 5.09 20.63 8.60
CA TYR A 137 5.89 19.40 8.60
C TYR A 137 6.23 18.96 7.17
N GLN A 138 7.53 18.72 6.94
CA GLN A 138 8.07 18.22 5.69
C GLN A 138 9.05 17.09 5.97
N ALA A 139 9.15 16.15 5.05
CA ALA A 139 10.03 14.99 5.18
C ALA A 139 10.56 14.54 3.82
N GLY A 140 11.57 13.70 3.82
CA GLY A 140 12.08 13.08 2.60
C GLY A 140 13.07 11.97 2.93
N HIS A 141 13.65 11.37 1.89
CA HIS A 141 14.52 10.19 2.01
C HIS A 141 15.74 10.28 1.09
N PHE A 142 16.95 10.19 1.64
CA PHE A 142 18.15 9.92 0.87
C PHE A 142 18.24 8.42 0.57
N LYS A 143 18.53 8.08 -0.69
CA LYS A 143 18.57 6.69 -1.15
C LYS A 143 19.98 6.24 -1.50
N TRP A 144 20.62 6.90 -2.47
CA TRP A 144 22.00 6.58 -2.85
C TRP A 144 22.75 7.76 -3.45
N ILE A 145 24.08 7.69 -3.37
CA ILE A 145 24.98 8.51 -4.18
C ILE A 145 25.88 7.58 -4.99
N MET A 146 25.98 7.83 -6.29
CA MET A 146 26.72 6.96 -7.20
C MET A 146 27.47 7.73 -8.29
N LEU A 147 28.42 7.04 -8.91
CA LEU A 147 29.15 7.46 -10.10
C LEU A 147 28.63 6.71 -11.33
N GLN A 148 28.66 7.38 -12.48
CA GLN A 148 28.23 6.81 -13.77
C GLN A 148 29.18 7.22 -14.89
N ASN A 149 29.46 6.27 -15.79
CA ASN A 149 30.08 6.48 -17.08
C ASN A 149 29.00 6.38 -18.15
N SER A 150 28.75 7.47 -18.87
CA SER A 150 27.65 7.57 -19.82
C SER A 150 27.83 6.67 -21.05
N ASP A 151 29.06 6.53 -21.55
CA ASP A 151 29.35 5.71 -22.73
C ASP A 151 29.23 4.22 -22.43
N LEU A 152 29.83 3.76 -21.33
CA LEU A 152 29.72 2.38 -20.87
C LEU A 152 28.28 2.03 -20.47
N LEU A 153 27.52 3.01 -19.95
CA LEU A 153 26.11 2.77 -19.65
C LEU A 153 25.35 2.51 -20.95
N LYS A 154 25.58 3.28 -22.00
CA LYS A 154 24.93 3.04 -23.29
C LYS A 154 25.20 1.62 -23.81
N GLU A 155 26.47 1.20 -23.82
CA GLU A 155 26.85 -0.17 -24.20
C GLU A 155 26.18 -1.22 -23.30
N TYR A 156 26.15 -0.99 -21.98
CA TYR A 156 25.48 -1.87 -21.03
C TYR A 156 23.98 -2.01 -21.32
N LEU A 157 23.28 -0.93 -21.66
CA LEU A 157 21.84 -0.97 -21.90
C LEU A 157 21.49 -1.58 -23.27
N GLU A 158 22.37 -1.47 -24.27
CA GLU A 158 22.16 -2.01 -25.62
C GLU A 158 22.01 -3.54 -25.64
N GLN A 159 22.57 -4.27 -24.68
CA GLN A 159 22.44 -5.73 -24.59
C GLN A 159 20.98 -6.20 -24.47
N TYR A 160 20.10 -5.34 -23.95
CA TYR A 160 18.68 -5.64 -23.73
C TYR A 160 17.79 -5.33 -24.95
N ASN A 161 18.34 -4.81 -26.04
CA ASN A 161 17.59 -4.44 -27.26
C ASN A 161 17.57 -5.56 -28.33
N ASN A 162 18.05 -6.77 -27.99
CA ASN A 162 18.24 -7.86 -28.95
C ASN A 162 17.05 -8.84 -29.04
N TYR A 163 15.87 -8.43 -28.59
CA TYR A 163 14.67 -9.27 -28.54
C TYR A 163 13.61 -8.76 -29.52
N ASP A 164 12.94 -9.67 -30.21
CA ASP A 164 11.86 -9.39 -31.16
C ASP A 164 10.58 -10.14 -30.79
N SER A 165 9.48 -9.79 -31.46
CA SER A 165 8.16 -10.38 -31.22
C SER A 165 8.03 -11.82 -31.71
N GLU A 166 8.99 -12.33 -32.49
CA GLU A 166 8.92 -13.68 -33.05
C GLU A 166 9.20 -14.73 -31.98
N TRP A 167 10.17 -14.46 -31.10
CA TRP A 167 10.65 -15.40 -30.07
C TRP A 167 10.97 -16.78 -30.66
N THR A 168 11.65 -16.78 -31.80
CA THR A 168 11.96 -17.99 -32.58
C THR A 168 12.58 -19.06 -31.69
N GLY A 169 11.97 -20.25 -31.68
CA GLY A 169 12.41 -21.39 -30.89
C GLY A 169 11.81 -21.47 -29.47
N TYR A 170 11.31 -20.37 -28.91
CA TYR A 170 10.69 -20.34 -27.58
C TYR A 170 9.16 -20.33 -27.61
N LEU A 171 8.57 -19.63 -28.59
CA LEU A 171 7.11 -19.57 -28.77
C LEU A 171 6.67 -20.21 -30.09
N LYS A 172 5.43 -20.71 -30.14
CA LYS A 172 4.76 -21.15 -31.38
C LYS A 172 4.50 -19.94 -32.27
N ASP A 173 4.73 -20.05 -33.58
CA ASP A 173 4.54 -18.92 -34.50
C ASP A 173 3.07 -18.44 -34.60
N GLU A 174 2.85 -17.28 -35.20
CA GLU A 174 1.52 -16.66 -35.30
C GLU A 174 0.48 -17.49 -36.08
N ASN A 175 0.92 -18.44 -36.91
CA ASN A 175 0.04 -19.33 -37.67
C ASN A 175 -0.41 -20.54 -36.84
N TYR A 176 0.16 -20.77 -35.66
CA TYR A 176 -0.32 -21.81 -34.74
C TYR A 176 -1.80 -21.57 -34.40
N ASP A 177 -2.57 -22.65 -34.37
CA ASP A 177 -4.00 -22.62 -34.07
C ASP A 177 -4.24 -23.29 -32.70
N PRO A 178 -4.47 -22.51 -31.64
CA PRO A 178 -4.67 -23.05 -30.30
C PRO A 178 -5.97 -23.80 -30.11
N GLU A 179 -5.97 -24.77 -29.19
CA GLU A 179 -7.20 -25.42 -28.72
C GLU A 179 -8.00 -24.53 -27.77
N PHE A 180 -7.38 -23.47 -27.23
CA PHE A 180 -7.95 -22.56 -26.24
C PHE A 180 -8.39 -23.28 -24.97
N LYS A 181 -7.47 -24.06 -24.40
CA LYS A 181 -7.67 -24.82 -23.17
C LYS A 181 -6.57 -24.51 -22.15
N PRO A 182 -6.89 -24.55 -20.85
CA PRO A 182 -5.86 -24.51 -19.82
C PRO A 182 -4.91 -25.71 -19.98
N THR A 183 -3.62 -25.47 -19.77
CA THR A 183 -2.54 -26.45 -19.93
C THR A 183 -2.44 -27.39 -18.73
N TYR A 184 -2.56 -26.87 -17.50
CA TYR A 184 -2.47 -27.67 -16.28
C TYR A 184 -3.79 -27.76 -15.51
N ASN A 185 -4.81 -26.98 -15.91
CA ASN A 185 -6.09 -26.87 -15.23
C ASN A 185 -5.96 -26.42 -13.76
N LEU A 186 -4.98 -25.57 -13.44
CA LEU A 186 -4.75 -25.13 -12.05
C LEU A 186 -5.73 -24.02 -11.64
N ILE A 187 -6.00 -23.06 -12.52
CA ILE A 187 -6.90 -21.95 -12.21
C ILE A 187 -8.35 -22.35 -12.46
N VAL A 188 -8.64 -22.73 -13.70
CA VAL A 188 -9.94 -23.27 -14.15
C VAL A 188 -9.71 -24.53 -14.98
N ASP A 189 -10.67 -25.45 -14.94
CA ASP A 189 -10.70 -26.59 -15.88
C ASP A 189 -11.51 -26.28 -17.15
N GLU A 190 -11.56 -27.23 -18.09
CA GLU A 190 -12.30 -27.07 -19.35
C GLU A 190 -13.81 -26.82 -19.16
N GLU A 191 -14.44 -27.45 -18.16
CA GLU A 191 -15.88 -27.32 -17.92
C GLU A 191 -16.22 -25.98 -17.27
N GLU A 192 -15.41 -25.56 -16.30
CA GLU A 192 -15.46 -24.23 -15.70
C GLU A 192 -15.26 -23.15 -16.78
N LEU A 193 -14.26 -23.30 -17.64
CA LEU A 193 -14.01 -22.36 -18.74
C LEU A 193 -15.21 -22.27 -19.71
N LYS A 194 -15.85 -23.40 -20.05
CA LYS A 194 -17.07 -23.40 -20.88
C LYS A 194 -18.19 -22.58 -20.24
N LYS A 195 -18.40 -22.71 -18.92
CA LYS A 195 -19.41 -21.92 -18.19
C LYS A 195 -19.07 -20.43 -18.24
N LEU A 196 -17.81 -20.05 -17.97
CA LEU A 196 -17.36 -18.66 -17.98
C LEU A 196 -17.50 -18.02 -19.37
N ARG A 197 -17.16 -18.74 -20.44
CA ARG A 197 -17.41 -18.30 -21.83
C ARG A 197 -18.89 -18.03 -22.10
N ASN A 198 -19.77 -18.92 -21.65
CA ASN A 198 -21.20 -18.71 -21.80
C ASN A 198 -21.68 -17.48 -21.03
N TYR A 199 -21.20 -17.28 -19.80
CA TYR A 199 -21.52 -16.09 -19.02
C TYR A 199 -21.03 -14.79 -19.67
N HIS A 200 -19.82 -14.79 -20.22
CA HIS A 200 -19.28 -13.66 -20.96
C HIS A 200 -20.13 -13.36 -22.20
N MET A 201 -20.45 -14.37 -23.01
CA MET A 201 -21.28 -14.22 -24.20
C MET A 201 -22.66 -13.62 -23.85
N VAL A 202 -23.31 -14.09 -22.77
CA VAL A 202 -24.59 -13.54 -22.32
C VAL A 202 -24.44 -12.09 -21.87
N HIS A 203 -23.39 -11.77 -21.10
CA HIS A 203 -23.11 -10.40 -20.67
C HIS A 203 -22.91 -9.47 -21.88
N GLU A 204 -22.04 -9.83 -22.82
CA GLU A 204 -21.76 -9.02 -24.00
C GLU A 204 -23.02 -8.81 -24.86
N LYS A 205 -23.88 -9.82 -25.00
CA LYS A 205 -25.18 -9.65 -25.67
C LYS A 205 -26.12 -8.67 -24.97
N LEU A 206 -26.06 -8.59 -23.64
CA LEU A 206 -26.92 -7.71 -22.84
C LEU A 206 -26.40 -6.28 -22.78
N THR A 207 -25.08 -6.09 -22.64
CA THR A 207 -24.46 -4.77 -22.44
C THR A 207 -23.90 -4.17 -23.72
N GLY A 208 -23.74 -4.97 -24.78
CA GLY A 208 -23.11 -4.56 -26.03
C GLY A 208 -21.58 -4.44 -25.95
N LYS A 209 -20.95 -4.85 -24.83
CA LYS A 209 -19.51 -4.71 -24.61
C LYS A 209 -18.92 -5.90 -23.85
N SER A 210 -17.81 -6.43 -24.37
CA SER A 210 -16.99 -7.41 -23.65
C SER A 210 -16.45 -6.82 -22.33
N MET A 211 -16.49 -7.61 -21.25
CA MET A 211 -15.92 -7.21 -19.95
C MET A 211 -14.40 -7.00 -20.01
N TYR A 212 -13.73 -7.52 -21.05
CA TYR A 212 -12.29 -7.44 -21.24
C TYR A 212 -11.87 -6.29 -22.17
N ALA A 213 -12.82 -5.59 -22.79
CA ALA A 213 -12.55 -4.65 -23.89
C ALA A 213 -11.57 -3.51 -23.50
N ASP A 214 -11.75 -2.89 -22.33
CA ASP A 214 -10.99 -1.70 -21.95
C ASP A 214 -9.49 -1.97 -21.84
N TYR A 215 -9.09 -2.99 -21.08
CA TYR A 215 -7.66 -3.28 -20.91
C TYR A 215 -7.07 -4.02 -22.10
N VAL A 216 -7.86 -4.80 -22.86
CA VAL A 216 -7.37 -5.40 -24.11
C VAL A 216 -7.00 -4.30 -25.10
N GLU A 217 -7.82 -3.26 -25.21
CA GLU A 217 -7.51 -2.11 -26.07
C GLU A 217 -6.22 -1.40 -25.63
N GLU A 218 -6.03 -1.22 -24.32
CA GLU A 218 -4.82 -0.63 -23.73
C GLU A 218 -3.56 -1.46 -24.02
N LEU A 219 -3.63 -2.78 -23.85
CA LEU A 219 -2.45 -3.66 -23.86
C LEU A 219 -2.10 -4.23 -25.24
N LYS A 220 -3.05 -4.37 -26.17
CA LYS A 220 -2.82 -5.08 -27.45
C LYS A 220 -1.75 -4.44 -28.35
N HIS A 221 -1.42 -3.17 -28.10
CA HIS A 221 -0.42 -2.41 -28.86
C HIS A 221 0.93 -2.31 -28.15
N GLU A 222 1.03 -2.80 -26.91
CA GLU A 222 2.29 -2.77 -26.19
C GLU A 222 3.26 -3.84 -26.72
N ILE A 223 4.55 -3.51 -26.65
CA ILE A 223 5.65 -4.37 -27.10
C ILE A 223 6.46 -4.74 -25.85
N PRO A 224 6.19 -5.90 -25.22
CA PRO A 224 6.85 -6.27 -23.96
C PRO A 224 8.37 -6.41 -24.08
N GLU A 225 8.90 -6.72 -25.27
CA GLU A 225 10.33 -6.85 -25.53
C GLU A 225 11.08 -5.53 -25.26
N ASN A 226 10.46 -4.38 -25.51
CA ASN A 226 11.04 -3.06 -25.25
C ASN A 226 11.16 -2.74 -23.74
N MET A 227 10.53 -3.55 -22.89
CA MET A 227 10.54 -3.39 -21.44
C MET A 227 11.52 -4.35 -20.77
N ILE A 228 12.20 -5.23 -21.52
CA ILE A 228 13.22 -6.13 -20.97
C ILE A 228 14.36 -5.31 -20.39
N HIS A 229 14.75 -5.64 -19.17
CA HIS A 229 15.85 -4.96 -18.51
C HIS A 229 16.60 -5.77 -17.47
N ASP A 230 17.59 -5.15 -16.84
CA ASP A 230 18.41 -5.76 -15.81
C ASP A 230 17.58 -6.18 -14.58
N TYR A 231 16.54 -5.41 -14.26
CA TYR A 231 15.64 -5.60 -13.12
C TYR A 231 14.19 -5.57 -13.57
N VAL A 232 13.32 -6.28 -12.85
CA VAL A 232 11.87 -6.26 -13.05
C VAL A 232 11.24 -5.27 -12.10
N ILE A 233 10.67 -4.20 -12.65
CA ILE A 233 10.05 -3.15 -11.84
C ILE A 233 8.87 -3.71 -11.04
N PHE A 234 8.92 -3.51 -9.72
CA PHE A 234 7.78 -3.70 -8.85
C PHE A 234 6.72 -2.67 -9.23
N TRP A 235 5.57 -3.14 -9.73
CA TRP A 235 4.36 -2.37 -10.07
C TRP A 235 4.57 -0.89 -10.45
N THR A 236 4.12 0.04 -9.61
CA THR A 236 4.29 1.49 -9.74
C THR A 236 5.16 2.05 -8.59
N ASP A 237 5.96 1.22 -7.92
CA ASP A 237 6.79 1.65 -6.80
C ASP A 237 8.04 2.35 -7.31
N GLN A 238 8.22 3.61 -6.93
CA GLN A 238 9.40 4.37 -7.31
C GLN A 238 10.44 4.44 -6.18
N ARG A 239 10.20 3.76 -5.04
CA ARG A 239 11.15 3.75 -3.92
C ARG A 239 12.47 3.07 -4.27
N PHE A 240 12.45 2.04 -5.11
CA PHE A 240 13.65 1.24 -5.39
C PHE A 240 14.18 1.40 -6.83
N ALA A 241 13.29 1.71 -7.78
CA ALA A 241 13.63 1.81 -9.19
C ALA A 241 14.49 3.05 -9.51
N ARG A 242 15.31 2.95 -10.56
CA ARG A 242 15.98 4.10 -11.18
C ARG A 242 14.94 4.96 -11.92
N THR A 243 15.15 6.27 -11.97
CA THR A 243 14.31 7.20 -12.76
C THR A 243 14.30 6.84 -14.26
N ARG A 244 15.37 6.23 -14.79
CA ARG A 244 15.40 5.76 -16.19
C ARG A 244 14.62 4.46 -16.44
N ASP A 245 14.34 3.67 -15.39
CA ASP A 245 13.89 2.28 -15.55
C ASP A 245 12.41 2.10 -15.14
N TYR A 246 11.86 2.98 -14.29
CA TYR A 246 10.53 2.77 -13.67
C TYR A 246 9.36 2.60 -14.66
N MET A 247 9.48 3.10 -15.89
CA MET A 247 8.45 2.96 -16.92
C MET A 247 8.47 1.61 -17.64
N LYS A 248 9.49 0.76 -17.42
CA LYS A 248 9.63 -0.55 -18.05
C LYS A 248 8.84 -1.63 -17.30
N ARG A 249 7.52 -1.46 -17.20
CA ARG A 249 6.65 -2.36 -16.40
C ARG A 249 6.14 -3.55 -17.21
N LEU A 250 6.70 -4.73 -16.91
CA LEU A 250 6.25 -6.02 -17.44
C LEU A 250 5.17 -6.72 -16.61
N THR A 251 5.01 -6.34 -15.35
CA THR A 251 4.09 -6.98 -14.39
C THR A 251 2.65 -6.45 -14.51
N LEU A 252 1.69 -7.24 -14.01
CA LEU A 252 0.24 -6.97 -13.98
C LEU A 252 -0.40 -6.92 -15.38
N LYS A 253 0.07 -7.75 -16.32
CA LYS A 253 -0.36 -7.71 -17.73
C LYS A 253 -0.60 -9.09 -18.33
N GLY A 254 0.33 -10.04 -18.15
CA GLY A 254 0.27 -11.37 -18.75
C GLY A 254 -1.00 -12.16 -18.39
N PRO A 255 -1.34 -12.32 -17.10
CA PRO A 255 -2.54 -13.04 -16.66
C PRO A 255 -3.85 -12.47 -17.21
N LEU A 256 -3.95 -11.13 -17.34
CA LEU A 256 -5.12 -10.46 -17.90
C LEU A 256 -5.32 -10.81 -19.38
N LEU A 257 -4.22 -10.79 -20.15
CA LEU A 257 -4.21 -11.16 -21.56
C LEU A 257 -4.49 -12.65 -21.77
N ALA A 258 -3.91 -13.52 -20.93
CA ALA A 258 -4.15 -14.96 -21.01
C ALA A 258 -5.61 -15.32 -20.68
N SER A 259 -6.18 -14.68 -19.66
CA SER A 259 -7.60 -14.83 -19.30
C SER A 259 -8.52 -14.38 -20.43
N ALA A 260 -8.28 -13.20 -21.01
CA ALA A 260 -9.03 -12.71 -22.16
C ALA A 260 -8.89 -13.63 -23.38
N GLY A 261 -7.66 -14.03 -23.73
CA GLY A 261 -7.39 -14.91 -24.86
C GLY A 261 -8.13 -16.24 -24.76
N LEU A 262 -8.22 -16.83 -23.58
CA LEU A 262 -9.01 -18.05 -23.36
C LEU A 262 -10.52 -17.79 -23.47
N ILE A 263 -11.05 -16.76 -22.81
CA ILE A 263 -12.50 -16.52 -22.81
C ILE A 263 -12.99 -16.11 -24.20
N LEU A 264 -12.29 -15.19 -24.86
CA LEU A 264 -12.63 -14.64 -26.18
C LEU A 264 -12.23 -15.57 -27.33
N LYS A 265 -11.42 -16.60 -27.05
CA LYS A 265 -10.76 -17.44 -28.06
C LYS A 265 -9.94 -16.60 -29.05
N ASP A 266 -9.11 -15.72 -28.50
CA ASP A 266 -8.21 -14.87 -29.28
C ASP A 266 -6.77 -15.34 -29.13
N LYS A 267 -6.23 -15.92 -30.21
CA LYS A 267 -4.86 -16.45 -30.23
C LYS A 267 -3.80 -15.35 -30.15
N SER A 268 -4.10 -14.13 -30.62
CA SER A 268 -3.17 -13.01 -30.55
C SER A 268 -2.96 -12.57 -29.11
N LEU A 269 -4.01 -12.59 -28.29
CA LEU A 269 -3.92 -12.28 -26.85
C LEU A 269 -3.18 -13.37 -26.07
N LEU A 270 -3.42 -14.64 -26.38
CA LEU A 270 -2.66 -15.75 -25.79
C LEU A 270 -1.17 -15.65 -26.12
N ARG A 271 -0.83 -15.37 -27.39
CA ARG A 271 0.56 -15.19 -27.81
C ARG A 271 1.20 -13.94 -27.18
N LEU A 272 0.47 -12.83 -27.08
CA LEU A 272 0.96 -11.63 -26.38
C LEU A 272 1.22 -11.89 -24.89
N ALA A 273 0.34 -12.64 -24.22
CA ALA A 273 0.58 -13.08 -22.84
C ALA A 273 1.86 -13.92 -22.71
N ALA A 274 2.08 -14.85 -23.65
CA ALA A 274 3.29 -15.66 -23.69
C ALA A 274 4.57 -14.82 -23.94
N ARG A 275 4.48 -13.78 -24.79
CA ARG A 275 5.55 -12.80 -25.00
C ARG A 275 5.90 -12.05 -23.71
N TYR A 276 4.90 -11.62 -22.93
CA TYR A 276 5.13 -11.03 -21.61
C TYR A 276 5.91 -11.96 -20.66
N ALA A 277 5.54 -13.24 -20.61
CA ALA A 277 6.25 -14.22 -19.79
C ALA A 277 7.69 -14.44 -20.26
N MET A 278 7.94 -14.49 -21.58
CA MET A 278 9.29 -14.59 -22.13
C MET A 278 10.13 -13.33 -21.86
N SER A 279 9.55 -12.14 -21.97
CA SER A 279 10.23 -10.89 -21.61
C SER A 279 10.63 -10.86 -20.14
N LEU A 280 9.75 -11.30 -19.23
CA LEU A 280 10.10 -11.45 -17.81
C LEU A 280 11.22 -12.48 -17.61
N ALA A 281 11.19 -13.60 -18.34
CA ALA A 281 12.23 -14.63 -18.27
C ALA A 281 13.61 -14.14 -18.73
N MET A 282 13.64 -13.18 -19.67
CA MET A 282 14.87 -12.60 -20.22
C MET A 282 15.40 -11.37 -19.45
N CYS A 283 14.65 -10.85 -18.46
CA CYS A 283 15.23 -9.90 -17.53
C CYS A 283 16.32 -10.58 -16.69
N THR A 284 17.47 -9.94 -16.50
CA THR A 284 18.62 -10.53 -15.80
C THR A 284 18.25 -10.95 -14.38
N ASN A 285 17.70 -10.02 -13.60
CA ASN A 285 17.36 -10.21 -12.20
C ASN A 285 15.86 -10.10 -11.95
N TRP A 286 15.29 -11.06 -11.21
CA TRP A 286 13.90 -11.05 -10.77
C TRP A 286 13.73 -10.27 -9.45
N ASN A 287 14.34 -9.09 -9.40
CA ASN A 287 14.23 -8.10 -8.34
C ASN A 287 13.99 -6.73 -8.96
N ASP A 288 13.62 -5.73 -8.16
CA ASP A 288 13.22 -4.40 -8.63
C ASP A 288 14.33 -3.38 -8.78
N SER A 289 15.55 -3.66 -8.29
CA SER A 289 16.66 -2.73 -8.42
C SER A 289 18.01 -3.35 -8.07
N PHE A 290 19.08 -2.71 -8.53
CA PHE A 290 20.47 -3.07 -8.20
C PHE A 290 20.76 -3.07 -6.70
N ILE A 291 19.98 -2.34 -5.90
CA ILE A 291 20.16 -2.30 -4.45
C ILE A 291 19.95 -3.67 -3.78
N THR A 292 19.16 -4.57 -4.41
CA THR A 292 18.89 -5.92 -3.90
C THR A 292 20.01 -6.90 -4.23
N GLU A 293 20.79 -6.60 -5.28
CA GLU A 293 21.93 -7.41 -5.75
C GLU A 293 23.27 -6.75 -5.38
N PHE A 294 23.24 -5.84 -4.41
CA PHE A 294 24.41 -5.06 -4.02
C PHE A 294 25.42 -5.90 -3.24
N LYS A 295 26.45 -6.38 -3.95
CA LYS A 295 27.43 -7.35 -3.45
C LYS A 295 28.22 -6.95 -2.20
N ALA A 296 28.28 -5.67 -1.86
CA ALA A 296 28.99 -5.20 -0.67
C ALA A 296 28.11 -5.20 0.59
N GLY A 297 26.79 -5.28 0.42
CA GLY A 297 25.84 -5.33 1.52
C GLY A 297 25.12 -6.68 1.61
N TYR A 298 24.42 -6.88 2.72
CA TYR A 298 23.50 -8.00 2.92
C TYR A 298 22.03 -7.56 2.88
N TRP A 299 21.75 -6.27 2.70
CA TRP A 299 20.38 -5.79 2.57
C TRP A 299 19.69 -6.48 1.37
N GLU A 300 18.47 -6.96 1.59
CA GLU A 300 17.63 -7.49 0.54
C GLU A 300 16.23 -6.91 0.60
N HIS A 301 15.62 -6.71 -0.57
CA HIS A 301 14.18 -6.52 -0.63
C HIS A 301 13.51 -7.85 -0.31
N ARG A 302 12.38 -7.81 0.40
CA ARG A 302 11.57 -9.01 0.61
C ARG A 302 11.00 -9.51 -0.72
N ALA A 303 10.49 -10.74 -0.74
CA ALA A 303 10.20 -11.45 -1.97
C ALA A 303 8.94 -10.98 -2.74
N PHE A 304 8.53 -9.71 -2.61
CA PHE A 304 7.36 -9.14 -3.27
C PHE A 304 7.44 -9.26 -4.80
N VAL A 305 8.56 -8.84 -5.39
CA VAL A 305 8.75 -8.86 -6.86
C VAL A 305 8.74 -10.29 -7.38
N LYS A 306 9.48 -11.18 -6.72
CA LYS A 306 9.55 -12.60 -7.07
C LYS A 306 8.18 -13.27 -7.00
N ALA A 307 7.39 -12.96 -5.98
CA ALA A 307 6.03 -13.49 -5.84
C ALA A 307 5.11 -13.01 -6.97
N VAL A 308 5.17 -11.73 -7.36
CA VAL A 308 4.45 -11.21 -8.52
C VAL A 308 4.88 -11.92 -9.80
N ILE A 309 6.19 -12.09 -10.05
CA ILE A 309 6.67 -12.77 -11.26
C ILE A 309 6.24 -14.24 -11.27
N CYS A 310 6.34 -14.94 -10.14
CA CYS A 310 5.83 -16.31 -9.99
C CYS A 310 4.37 -16.40 -10.40
N TYR A 311 3.53 -15.48 -9.90
CA TYR A 311 2.12 -15.41 -10.27
C TYR A 311 1.93 -15.14 -11.76
N GLU A 312 2.53 -14.08 -12.30
CA GLU A 312 2.41 -13.67 -13.71
C GLU A 312 2.71 -14.82 -14.66
N ILE A 313 3.90 -15.42 -14.51
CA ILE A 313 4.40 -16.44 -15.42
C ILE A 313 3.63 -17.75 -15.24
N SER A 314 3.35 -18.16 -14.00
CA SER A 314 2.66 -19.44 -13.76
C SER A 314 1.20 -19.40 -14.20
N MET A 315 0.52 -18.25 -14.05
CA MET A 315 -0.80 -18.00 -14.64
C MET A 315 -0.74 -18.10 -16.17
N VAL A 316 0.25 -17.47 -16.81
CA VAL A 316 0.40 -17.54 -18.27
C VAL A 316 0.72 -18.97 -18.73
N LEU A 317 1.55 -19.72 -18.02
CA LEU A 317 1.83 -21.12 -18.35
C LEU A 317 0.59 -22.01 -18.19
N ASP A 318 -0.26 -21.79 -17.18
CA ASP A 318 -1.51 -22.55 -17.04
C ASP A 318 -2.53 -22.15 -18.11
N LEU A 319 -2.73 -20.86 -18.38
CA LEU A 319 -3.81 -20.40 -19.25
C LEU A 319 -3.42 -20.34 -20.74
N ALA A 320 -2.15 -20.13 -21.06
CA ALA A 320 -1.64 -19.96 -22.42
C ALA A 320 -0.44 -20.88 -22.73
N GLY A 321 -0.22 -21.94 -21.95
CA GLY A 321 0.94 -22.83 -22.06
C GLY A 321 1.13 -23.48 -23.43
N GLU A 322 0.06 -23.68 -24.20
CA GLU A 322 0.13 -24.20 -25.57
C GLU A 322 0.89 -23.28 -26.55
N MET A 323 1.05 -22.00 -26.22
CA MET A 323 1.83 -21.02 -27.00
C MET A 323 3.34 -21.21 -26.88
N PHE A 324 3.80 -22.02 -25.93
CA PHE A 324 5.22 -22.24 -25.71
C PHE A 324 5.70 -23.48 -26.48
N THR A 325 6.94 -23.43 -26.97
CA THR A 325 7.67 -24.64 -27.31
C THR A 325 8.16 -25.32 -26.04
N ASP A 326 8.67 -26.54 -26.15
CA ASP A 326 9.29 -27.22 -25.00
C ASP A 326 10.48 -26.40 -24.47
N LEU A 327 11.30 -25.82 -25.35
CA LEU A 327 12.42 -24.96 -24.96
C LEU A 327 11.96 -23.70 -24.20
N GLY A 328 10.91 -23.02 -24.68
CA GLY A 328 10.34 -21.85 -23.98
C GLY A 328 9.82 -22.19 -22.60
N ARG A 329 9.08 -23.29 -22.51
CA ARG A 329 8.54 -23.79 -21.23
C ARG A 329 9.67 -24.18 -20.27
N ASP A 330 10.64 -24.96 -20.71
CA ASP A 330 11.71 -25.48 -19.84
C ASP A 330 12.63 -24.36 -19.32
N LEU A 331 12.90 -23.33 -20.14
CA LEU A 331 13.61 -22.13 -19.67
C LEU A 331 12.87 -21.44 -18.53
N ILE A 332 11.56 -21.25 -18.69
CA ILE A 332 10.72 -20.64 -17.66
C ILE A 332 10.69 -21.49 -16.39
N LEU A 333 10.47 -22.80 -16.51
CA LEU A 333 10.45 -23.72 -15.37
C LEU A 333 11.76 -23.68 -14.58
N ARG A 334 12.91 -23.62 -15.28
CA ARG A 334 14.21 -23.44 -14.65
C ARG A 334 14.30 -22.12 -13.87
N ARG A 335 13.92 -20.99 -14.48
CA ARG A 335 13.96 -19.65 -13.84
C ARG A 335 13.02 -19.57 -12.63
N LEU A 336 11.82 -20.15 -12.71
CA LEU A 336 10.90 -20.27 -11.57
C LEU A 336 11.56 -20.99 -10.38
N GLY A 337 12.22 -22.12 -10.64
CA GLY A 337 12.88 -22.90 -9.59
C GLY A 337 14.12 -22.21 -9.00
N GLU A 338 15.04 -21.76 -9.85
CA GLU A 338 16.35 -21.22 -9.43
C GLU A 338 16.22 -19.80 -8.83
N GLU A 339 15.52 -18.89 -9.51
CA GLU A 339 15.56 -17.46 -9.19
C GLU A 339 14.42 -17.04 -8.28
N ALA A 340 13.23 -17.56 -8.55
CA ALA A 340 12.00 -17.11 -7.90
C ALA A 340 11.77 -17.85 -6.58
N ILE A 341 11.56 -19.16 -6.66
CA ILE A 341 11.32 -20.03 -5.50
C ILE A 341 12.54 -20.06 -4.58
N GLY A 342 13.75 -20.13 -5.14
CA GLY A 342 14.99 -20.03 -4.37
C GLY A 342 15.04 -18.78 -3.49
N GLY A 343 14.77 -17.61 -4.09
CA GLY A 343 14.73 -16.34 -3.37
C GLY A 343 13.59 -16.24 -2.35
N ILE A 344 12.38 -16.68 -2.69
CA ILE A 344 11.24 -16.67 -1.77
C ILE A 344 11.52 -17.55 -0.54
N ASN A 345 12.02 -18.78 -0.75
CA ASN A 345 12.34 -19.69 0.34
C ASN A 345 13.45 -19.13 1.25
N TYR A 346 14.50 -18.52 0.68
CA TYR A 346 15.54 -17.87 1.47
C TYR A 346 14.95 -16.78 2.39
N ILE A 347 14.03 -15.95 1.88
CA ILE A 347 13.35 -14.93 2.70
C ILE A 347 12.51 -15.58 3.80
N THR A 348 11.76 -16.65 3.48
CA THR A 348 10.96 -17.39 4.46
C THR A 348 11.80 -18.03 5.56
N TRP A 349 13.00 -18.55 5.23
CA TRP A 349 13.90 -19.14 6.21
C TRP A 349 14.62 -18.11 7.10
N LYS A 350 14.86 -16.91 6.58
CA LYS A 350 15.69 -15.91 7.26
C LYS A 350 14.90 -15.03 8.23
N HIS A 351 13.63 -14.76 7.96
CA HIS A 351 12.88 -13.68 8.61
C HIS A 351 11.65 -14.17 9.36
N ASP A 352 11.82 -14.56 10.62
CA ASP A 352 10.71 -15.08 11.46
C ASP A 352 9.53 -14.10 11.55
N TYR A 353 9.78 -12.79 11.63
CA TYR A 353 8.72 -11.80 11.82
C TYR A 353 7.67 -11.76 10.70
N ILE A 354 7.96 -12.30 9.51
CA ILE A 354 6.99 -12.31 8.40
C ILE A 354 5.82 -13.26 8.66
N PHE A 355 5.97 -14.18 9.62
CA PHE A 355 4.90 -15.05 10.10
C PHE A 355 3.90 -14.31 11.00
N ASP A 356 4.23 -13.10 11.45
CA ASP A 356 3.41 -12.28 12.34
C ASP A 356 2.86 -11.02 11.65
N ASN A 357 2.97 -10.92 10.32
CA ASN A 357 2.35 -9.84 9.53
C ASN A 357 1.91 -10.30 8.14
N ASN A 358 1.44 -9.36 7.31
CA ASN A 358 0.93 -9.63 5.97
C ASN A 358 1.96 -10.18 4.97
N GLN A 359 3.26 -10.07 5.24
CA GLN A 359 4.30 -10.27 4.23
C GLN A 359 4.36 -11.71 3.72
N LEU A 360 4.22 -12.72 4.60
CA LEU A 360 4.25 -14.11 4.12
C LEU A 360 3.08 -14.42 3.18
N VAL A 361 1.88 -13.94 3.49
CA VAL A 361 0.72 -14.06 2.58
C VAL A 361 1.02 -13.40 1.23
N TRP A 362 1.65 -12.22 1.23
CA TRP A 362 2.06 -11.53 0.01
C TRP A 362 3.02 -12.35 -0.84
N PHE A 363 3.84 -13.22 -0.25
CA PHE A 363 4.74 -14.08 -1.03
C PHE A 363 4.05 -15.37 -1.50
N THR A 364 3.10 -15.85 -0.69
CA THR A 364 2.61 -17.22 -0.79
C THR A 364 1.72 -17.47 -2.01
N TYR A 365 0.94 -16.49 -2.48
CA TYR A 365 0.09 -16.71 -3.66
C TYR A 365 0.89 -17.06 -4.92
N GLY A 366 1.93 -16.30 -5.22
CA GLY A 366 2.86 -16.59 -6.32
C GLY A 366 3.67 -17.85 -6.05
N ARG A 367 4.21 -18.01 -4.84
CA ARG A 367 4.98 -19.19 -4.41
C ARG A 367 4.19 -20.50 -4.61
N MET A 368 2.93 -20.52 -4.19
CA MET A 368 2.05 -21.68 -4.27
C MET A 368 1.74 -22.04 -5.72
N LEU A 369 1.42 -21.05 -6.56
CA LEU A 369 1.14 -21.29 -7.97
C LEU A 369 2.38 -21.78 -8.74
N ALA A 370 3.54 -21.17 -8.49
CA ALA A 370 4.80 -21.61 -9.09
C ALA A 370 5.13 -23.05 -8.68
N TYR A 371 4.95 -23.41 -7.40
CA TYR A 371 5.10 -24.80 -6.97
C TYR A 371 4.10 -25.74 -7.67
N ALA A 372 2.84 -25.33 -7.80
CA ALA A 372 1.82 -26.15 -8.46
C ALA A 372 2.16 -26.43 -9.94
N VAL A 373 2.72 -25.44 -10.65
CA VAL A 373 3.23 -25.61 -12.03
C VAL A 373 4.47 -26.51 -12.04
N LEU A 374 5.43 -26.26 -11.14
CA LEU A 374 6.66 -27.06 -11.07
C LEU A 374 6.38 -28.54 -10.72
N GLU A 375 5.38 -28.84 -9.87
CA GLU A 375 4.95 -30.21 -9.55
C GLU A 375 4.46 -30.99 -10.78
N GLN A 376 3.99 -30.31 -11.84
CA GLN A 376 3.59 -30.98 -13.08
C GLN A 376 4.77 -31.56 -13.87
N HIS A 377 5.99 -31.06 -13.61
CA HIS A 377 7.19 -31.41 -14.37
C HIS A 377 8.29 -32.02 -13.50
N PHE A 378 8.34 -31.71 -12.20
CA PHE A 378 9.42 -32.10 -11.29
C PHE A 378 8.89 -32.88 -10.07
N ASN A 379 9.24 -34.18 -10.02
CA ASN A 379 8.73 -35.13 -9.03
C ASN A 379 9.04 -34.80 -7.55
N HIS A 380 10.02 -33.94 -7.27
CA HIS A 380 10.50 -33.66 -5.91
C HIS A 380 9.99 -32.35 -5.30
N VAL A 381 9.07 -31.65 -5.99
CA VAL A 381 8.55 -30.35 -5.52
C VAL A 381 7.47 -30.51 -4.45
N LYS A 382 6.69 -31.60 -4.51
CA LYS A 382 5.51 -31.83 -3.64
C LYS A 382 5.69 -31.50 -2.15
N PRO A 383 6.77 -31.93 -1.48
CA PRO A 383 6.96 -31.63 -0.06
C PRO A 383 7.03 -30.13 0.24
N TYR A 384 7.57 -29.31 -0.67
CA TYR A 384 7.72 -27.87 -0.46
C TYR A 384 6.39 -27.13 -0.56
N THR A 385 5.48 -27.61 -1.42
CA THR A 385 4.12 -27.08 -1.51
C THR A 385 3.33 -27.36 -0.24
N ASP A 386 3.49 -28.56 0.34
CA ASP A 386 2.85 -28.92 1.62
C ASP A 386 3.42 -28.10 2.78
N ILE A 387 4.71 -27.77 2.75
CA ILE A 387 5.34 -26.85 3.71
C ILE A 387 4.76 -25.44 3.55
N ALA A 388 4.71 -24.91 2.32
CA ALA A 388 4.22 -23.56 2.06
C ALA A 388 2.76 -23.37 2.51
N TYR A 389 1.91 -24.38 2.36
CA TYR A 389 0.53 -24.32 2.86
C TYR A 389 0.47 -24.31 4.40
N LYS A 390 1.30 -25.12 5.08
CA LYS A 390 1.36 -25.10 6.56
C LYS A 390 1.85 -23.76 7.09
N GLU A 391 2.88 -23.19 6.46
CA GLU A 391 3.41 -21.87 6.80
C GLU A 391 2.35 -20.76 6.58
N LEU A 392 1.51 -20.88 5.54
CA LEU A 392 0.38 -19.98 5.33
C LEU A 392 -0.65 -20.08 6.47
N VAL A 393 -1.03 -21.31 6.86
CA VAL A 393 -1.98 -21.53 7.95
C VAL A 393 -1.44 -20.94 9.26
N GLU A 394 -0.17 -21.23 9.59
CA GLU A 394 0.51 -20.66 10.77
C GLU A 394 0.48 -19.13 10.77
N ASN A 395 0.81 -18.51 9.64
CA ASN A 395 0.77 -17.06 9.53
C ASN A 395 -0.64 -16.49 9.67
N ILE A 396 -1.66 -17.09 9.05
CA ILE A 396 -3.06 -16.66 9.23
C ILE A 396 -3.50 -16.79 10.69
N ASP A 397 -3.10 -17.86 11.37
CA ASP A 397 -3.38 -18.07 12.79
C ASP A 397 -2.69 -17.02 13.69
N ASN A 398 -1.55 -16.47 13.27
CA ASN A 398 -0.87 -15.41 14.02
C ASN A 398 -1.49 -14.01 13.78
N ILE A 399 -1.90 -13.70 12.55
CA ILE A 399 -2.24 -12.31 12.16
C ILE A 399 -3.72 -11.97 12.21
N ILE A 400 -4.62 -12.96 12.09
CA ILE A 400 -6.05 -12.74 12.33
C ILE A 400 -6.35 -12.99 13.80
N PHE A 401 -7.07 -12.07 14.43
CA PHE A 401 -7.40 -12.15 15.85
C PHE A 401 -8.48 -13.21 16.10
N GLU A 402 -8.65 -13.61 17.37
CA GLU A 402 -9.61 -14.66 17.75
C GLU A 402 -11.07 -14.32 17.39
N ASP A 403 -11.41 -13.03 17.39
CA ASP A 403 -12.71 -12.51 16.97
C ASP A 403 -12.85 -12.33 15.43
N GLY A 404 -11.86 -12.80 14.66
CA GLY A 404 -11.84 -12.70 13.20
C GLY A 404 -11.42 -11.32 12.67
N ALA A 405 -11.05 -10.38 13.54
CA ALA A 405 -10.59 -9.06 13.13
C ALA A 405 -9.14 -9.05 12.64
N TYR A 406 -8.81 -8.01 11.88
CA TYR A 406 -7.48 -7.83 11.30
C TYR A 406 -6.95 -6.41 11.57
N GLY A 407 -5.81 -6.32 12.27
CA GLY A 407 -5.33 -5.06 12.84
C GLY A 407 -4.79 -4.05 11.83
N GLU A 408 -4.22 -4.48 10.70
CA GLU A 408 -3.57 -3.58 9.74
C GLU A 408 -4.58 -2.80 8.86
N GLY A 409 -5.88 -3.03 9.04
CA GLY A 409 -6.95 -2.34 8.35
C GLY A 409 -7.45 -3.05 7.08
N PRO A 410 -8.52 -2.53 6.45
CA PRO A 410 -9.22 -3.20 5.36
C PRO A 410 -8.38 -3.34 4.09
N ASN A 411 -7.53 -2.37 3.76
CA ASN A 411 -6.73 -2.47 2.53
C ASN A 411 -5.73 -3.62 2.60
N TYR A 412 -5.04 -3.78 3.74
CA TYR A 412 -4.12 -4.90 3.95
C TYR A 412 -4.86 -6.23 4.09
N TYR A 413 -6.11 -6.21 4.55
CA TYR A 413 -6.96 -7.40 4.46
C TYR A 413 -7.18 -7.87 3.02
N ASN A 414 -7.05 -7.01 1.98
CA ASN A 414 -7.06 -7.51 0.59
C ASN A 414 -5.97 -8.57 0.36
N CYS A 415 -4.81 -8.46 1.02
CA CYS A 415 -3.79 -9.51 0.91
C CYS A 415 -4.32 -10.84 1.45
N ILE A 416 -4.99 -10.84 2.60
CA ILE A 416 -5.54 -12.06 3.19
C ILE A 416 -6.69 -12.59 2.33
N GLY A 417 -7.69 -11.74 2.07
CA GLY A 417 -8.91 -12.13 1.38
C GLY A 417 -8.70 -12.53 -0.08
N ASP A 418 -7.64 -12.04 -0.74
CA ASP A 418 -7.24 -12.42 -2.09
C ASP A 418 -6.12 -13.47 -2.07
N ASN A 419 -4.90 -13.08 -1.69
CA ASN A 419 -3.69 -13.90 -1.86
C ASN A 419 -3.72 -15.20 -1.03
N ALA A 420 -4.19 -15.16 0.22
CA ALA A 420 -4.26 -16.38 1.05
C ALA A 420 -5.29 -17.37 0.51
N ASN A 421 -6.47 -16.85 0.13
CA ASN A 421 -7.55 -17.66 -0.44
C ASN A 421 -7.19 -18.22 -1.82
N PHE A 422 -6.50 -17.43 -2.65
CA PHE A 422 -5.94 -17.89 -3.91
C PHE A 422 -4.96 -19.05 -3.69
N ALA A 423 -3.96 -18.87 -2.80
CA ALA A 423 -2.99 -19.92 -2.50
C ALA A 423 -3.68 -21.20 -1.97
N THR A 424 -4.65 -21.03 -1.07
CA THR A 424 -5.42 -22.13 -0.50
C THR A 424 -6.23 -22.86 -1.59
N TYR A 425 -6.87 -22.14 -2.51
CA TYR A 425 -7.59 -22.73 -3.64
C TYR A 425 -6.67 -23.56 -4.55
N ILE A 426 -5.48 -23.03 -4.89
CA ILE A 426 -4.50 -23.75 -5.69
C ILE A 426 -4.03 -25.03 -4.97
N TYR A 427 -3.74 -24.92 -3.68
CA TYR A 427 -3.36 -26.09 -2.86
C TYR A 427 -4.48 -27.14 -2.83
N ALA A 428 -5.74 -26.72 -2.61
CA ALA A 428 -6.91 -27.60 -2.60
C ALA A 428 -7.00 -28.39 -3.92
N LYS A 429 -6.93 -27.69 -5.05
CA LYS A 429 -7.02 -28.30 -6.38
C LYS A 429 -5.91 -29.31 -6.62
N LEU A 430 -4.67 -28.96 -6.27
CA LEU A 430 -3.51 -29.82 -6.45
C LEU A 430 -3.55 -31.08 -5.57
N ARG A 431 -4.30 -31.06 -4.47
CA ARG A 431 -4.48 -32.20 -3.56
C ARG A 431 -5.82 -32.92 -3.73
N GLY A 432 -6.69 -32.45 -4.62
CA GLY A 432 -8.04 -33.01 -4.81
C GLY A 432 -8.93 -32.81 -3.58
N LEU A 433 -8.77 -31.68 -2.88
CA LEU A 433 -9.54 -31.31 -1.71
C LEU A 433 -10.56 -30.22 -2.07
N GLU A 434 -11.63 -30.13 -1.29
CA GLU A 434 -12.59 -29.04 -1.40
C GLU A 434 -12.01 -27.76 -0.82
N PHE A 435 -12.12 -26.66 -1.56
CA PHE A 435 -11.54 -25.37 -1.16
C PHE A 435 -12.05 -24.92 0.21
N LYS A 436 -13.36 -25.01 0.47
CA LYS A 436 -13.98 -24.57 1.73
C LYS A 436 -13.51 -25.36 2.95
N ASP A 437 -13.10 -26.61 2.76
CA ASP A 437 -12.76 -27.51 3.85
C ASP A 437 -11.36 -27.25 4.42
N ILE A 438 -10.53 -26.50 3.68
CA ILE A 438 -9.13 -26.25 4.04
C ILE A 438 -8.81 -24.76 4.20
N VAL A 439 -9.80 -23.88 4.14
CA VAL A 439 -9.60 -22.47 4.48
C VAL A 439 -9.33 -22.37 5.99
N PRO A 440 -8.28 -21.64 6.42
CA PRO A 440 -8.00 -21.41 7.83
C PRO A 440 -9.22 -20.93 8.62
N GLU A 441 -9.44 -21.48 9.81
CA GLU A 441 -10.63 -21.21 10.63
C GLU A 441 -10.81 -19.71 10.92
N LYS A 442 -9.72 -18.98 11.15
CA LYS A 442 -9.79 -17.55 11.45
C LYS A 442 -10.32 -16.70 10.30
N ILE A 443 -10.07 -17.08 9.04
CA ILE A 443 -10.68 -16.38 7.88
C ILE A 443 -12.20 -16.52 7.93
N MET A 444 -12.70 -17.68 8.36
CA MET A 444 -14.13 -17.96 8.49
C MET A 444 -14.82 -17.17 9.63
N LYS A 445 -14.07 -16.49 10.50
CA LYS A 445 -14.59 -15.66 11.61
C LYS A 445 -14.74 -14.18 11.25
N THR A 446 -14.40 -13.77 10.03
CA THR A 446 -14.29 -12.35 9.62
C THR A 446 -15.62 -11.63 9.35
N ALA A 447 -16.76 -12.27 9.61
CA ALA A 447 -18.09 -11.67 9.39
C ALA A 447 -18.32 -10.40 10.23
N ASP A 448 -17.93 -10.44 11.50
CA ASP A 448 -18.10 -9.29 12.40
C ASP A 448 -17.11 -8.17 12.08
N PHE A 449 -15.91 -8.52 11.61
CA PHE A 449 -14.91 -7.55 11.14
C PHE A 449 -15.45 -6.70 9.98
N VAL A 450 -16.00 -7.36 8.94
CA VAL A 450 -16.54 -6.64 7.78
C VAL A 450 -17.79 -5.84 8.12
N GLU A 451 -18.67 -6.34 9.00
CA GLU A 451 -19.85 -5.59 9.44
C GLU A 451 -19.48 -4.35 10.27
N CYS A 452 -18.44 -4.44 11.09
CA CYS A 452 -17.91 -3.31 11.85
C CYS A 452 -17.41 -2.18 10.93
N LEU A 453 -16.69 -2.55 9.86
CA LEU A 453 -16.07 -1.57 8.96
C LEU A 453 -16.92 -1.15 7.77
N GLN A 454 -17.98 -1.88 7.40
CA GLN A 454 -18.77 -1.56 6.20
C GLN A 454 -19.26 -0.11 6.21
N SER A 455 -19.11 0.55 5.07
CA SER A 455 -19.51 1.95 4.89
C SER A 455 -20.96 2.03 4.39
N THR A 456 -21.68 3.03 4.91
CA THR A 456 -22.98 3.48 4.43
C THR A 456 -22.88 4.35 3.17
N VAL A 457 -21.70 4.92 2.88
CA VAL A 457 -21.47 5.81 1.72
C VAL A 457 -21.46 4.99 0.41
N PRO A 458 -22.29 5.29 -0.60
CA PRO A 458 -22.43 4.48 -1.82
C PRO A 458 -21.13 4.24 -2.59
N SER A 459 -20.23 5.22 -2.58
CA SER A 459 -18.94 5.17 -3.29
C SER A 459 -17.86 4.36 -2.57
N GLN A 460 -18.10 3.93 -1.33
CA GLN A 460 -17.15 3.21 -0.48
C GLN A 460 -17.69 1.81 -0.15
N ASP A 461 -16.81 0.86 0.10
CA ASP A 461 -17.14 -0.47 0.63
C ASP A 461 -17.00 -0.50 2.16
N VAL A 462 -15.95 0.15 2.67
CA VAL A 462 -15.53 0.14 4.08
C VAL A 462 -14.91 1.48 4.49
N ILE A 463 -14.88 1.74 5.80
CA ILE A 463 -14.17 2.87 6.40
C ILE A 463 -12.65 2.67 6.27
N PRO A 464 -11.89 3.62 5.70
CA PRO A 464 -10.48 3.43 5.34
C PRO A 464 -9.51 3.72 6.51
N VAL A 465 -9.60 3.01 7.63
CA VAL A 465 -8.64 3.17 8.75
C VAL A 465 -7.29 2.48 8.50
N CYS A 466 -6.26 2.84 9.29
CA CYS A 466 -4.86 2.42 9.07
C CYS A 466 -4.37 2.81 7.67
N ASP A 467 -3.44 2.06 7.08
CA ASP A 467 -3.10 2.20 5.66
C ASP A 467 -4.24 1.68 4.73
N GLY A 468 -5.45 2.17 4.96
CA GLY A 468 -6.72 1.77 4.35
C GLY A 468 -7.08 2.57 3.10
N GLU A 469 -7.86 1.93 2.24
CA GLU A 469 -8.54 2.51 1.09
C GLU A 469 -10.04 2.21 1.22
N PRO A 470 -10.92 3.04 0.65
CA PRO A 470 -12.36 2.89 0.86
C PRO A 470 -12.97 1.70 0.12
N ARG A 471 -12.21 0.97 -0.70
CA ARG A 471 -12.72 -0.12 -1.55
C ARG A 471 -11.88 -1.38 -1.42
N PHE A 472 -12.57 -2.53 -1.44
CA PHE A 472 -11.89 -3.81 -1.56
C PHE A 472 -11.63 -4.16 -3.02
N LYS A 473 -10.59 -4.96 -3.26
CA LYS A 473 -10.36 -5.60 -4.56
C LYS A 473 -11.49 -6.61 -4.84
N LYS A 474 -11.88 -6.72 -6.11
CA LYS A 474 -12.93 -7.67 -6.52
C LYS A 474 -12.62 -9.14 -6.18
N PRO A 475 -11.39 -9.65 -6.34
CA PRO A 475 -11.04 -11.00 -5.88
C PRO A 475 -11.32 -11.22 -4.39
N THR A 476 -10.88 -10.31 -3.51
CA THR A 476 -11.21 -10.34 -2.07
C THR A 476 -12.71 -10.53 -1.83
N LEU A 477 -13.53 -9.68 -2.45
CA LEU A 477 -14.99 -9.74 -2.29
C LEU A 477 -15.58 -11.05 -2.84
N ALA A 478 -15.07 -11.55 -3.97
CA ALA A 478 -15.52 -12.78 -4.59
C ALA A 478 -15.26 -14.01 -3.69
N TYR A 479 -14.03 -14.17 -3.19
CA TYR A 479 -13.69 -15.27 -2.28
C TYR A 479 -14.48 -15.19 -0.99
N MET A 480 -14.49 -14.02 -0.34
CA MET A 480 -15.11 -13.89 0.97
C MET A 480 -16.63 -14.03 0.92
N ALA A 481 -17.30 -13.53 -0.13
CA ALA A 481 -18.73 -13.75 -0.32
C ALA A 481 -19.08 -15.22 -0.63
N TYR A 482 -18.21 -15.93 -1.36
CA TYR A 482 -18.37 -17.37 -1.61
C TYR A 482 -18.18 -18.23 -0.35
N LEU A 483 -17.21 -17.87 0.49
CA LEU A 483 -16.89 -18.56 1.74
C LEU A 483 -17.90 -18.24 2.86
N LEU A 484 -18.29 -16.97 2.98
CA LEU A 484 -19.18 -16.45 4.02
C LEU A 484 -20.43 -15.76 3.41
N PRO A 485 -21.30 -16.49 2.69
CA PRO A 485 -22.44 -15.90 1.99
C PRO A 485 -23.48 -15.27 2.91
N ASN A 486 -23.53 -15.70 4.19
CA ASN A 486 -24.43 -15.18 5.21
C ASN A 486 -23.82 -14.02 6.01
N SER A 487 -22.98 -13.18 5.38
CA SER A 487 -22.30 -12.06 6.04
C SER A 487 -22.26 -10.83 5.14
N HIS A 488 -21.85 -9.68 5.69
CA HIS A 488 -21.76 -8.44 4.93
C HIS A 488 -20.72 -8.45 3.78
N TRP A 489 -19.88 -9.49 3.67
CA TRP A 489 -19.09 -9.73 2.45
C TRP A 489 -19.97 -9.84 1.19
N SER A 490 -21.13 -10.51 1.31
CA SER A 490 -22.17 -10.60 0.27
C SER A 490 -22.71 -9.20 -0.08
N THR A 491 -23.09 -8.43 0.94
CA THR A 491 -23.64 -7.08 0.79
C THR A 491 -22.66 -6.16 0.06
N ILE A 492 -21.39 -6.18 0.45
CA ILE A 492 -20.35 -5.34 -0.16
C ILE A 492 -20.04 -5.78 -1.60
N LEU A 493 -19.96 -7.09 -1.87
CA LEU A 493 -19.79 -7.58 -3.25
C LEU A 493 -20.91 -7.05 -4.15
N HIS A 494 -22.17 -7.11 -3.69
CA HIS A 494 -23.29 -6.53 -4.44
C HIS A 494 -23.19 -5.02 -4.64
N LYS A 495 -22.82 -4.29 -3.58
CA LYS A 495 -22.59 -2.84 -3.65
C LYS A 495 -21.53 -2.51 -4.71
N SER A 496 -20.43 -3.25 -4.72
CA SER A 496 -19.33 -3.11 -5.68
C SER A 496 -19.76 -3.41 -7.12
N LEU A 497 -20.48 -4.52 -7.35
CA LEU A 497 -20.99 -4.90 -8.67
C LEU A 497 -22.06 -3.94 -9.23
N ASN A 498 -22.85 -3.31 -8.37
CA ASN A 498 -23.83 -2.30 -8.80
C ASN A 498 -23.18 -0.95 -9.10
N ARG A 499 -22.09 -0.61 -8.40
CA ARG A 499 -21.34 0.64 -8.60
C ARG A 499 -20.53 0.61 -9.89
N GLU A 500 -19.94 -0.52 -10.19
CA GLU A 500 -19.10 -0.72 -11.36
C GLU A 500 -19.77 -1.79 -12.23
N GLU A 501 -20.32 -1.41 -13.39
CA GLU A 501 -20.83 -2.35 -14.42
C GLU A 501 -19.70 -3.19 -15.07
N LYS A 502 -18.65 -3.52 -14.32
CA LYS A 502 -17.49 -4.30 -14.74
C LYS A 502 -17.38 -5.53 -13.86
N ILE A 503 -17.67 -6.69 -14.43
CA ILE A 503 -17.25 -7.99 -13.89
C ILE A 503 -15.70 -8.01 -13.87
N PRO A 504 -15.04 -8.56 -12.85
CA PRO A 504 -13.58 -8.54 -12.78
C PRO A 504 -12.94 -9.24 -13.98
N SER A 505 -11.80 -8.71 -14.41
CA SER A 505 -10.95 -9.28 -15.46
C SER A 505 -10.17 -10.52 -15.00
N ASP A 506 -10.09 -10.75 -13.69
CA ASP A 506 -9.54 -11.96 -13.10
C ASP A 506 -10.52 -13.14 -13.26
N ILE A 507 -10.06 -14.22 -13.90
CA ILE A 507 -10.90 -15.37 -14.28
C ILE A 507 -11.42 -16.14 -13.06
N LEU A 508 -10.66 -16.19 -11.97
CA LEU A 508 -11.03 -16.94 -10.77
C LEU A 508 -12.02 -16.15 -9.92
N ALA A 509 -11.83 -14.84 -9.76
CA ALA A 509 -12.82 -13.95 -9.18
C ALA A 509 -14.14 -13.99 -9.98
N PHE A 510 -14.06 -14.01 -11.31
CA PHE A 510 -15.25 -14.15 -12.16
C PHE A 510 -16.00 -15.46 -11.88
N LYS A 511 -15.29 -16.59 -11.74
CA LYS A 511 -15.89 -17.88 -11.32
C LYS A 511 -16.64 -17.74 -10.00
N PHE A 512 -16.00 -17.26 -8.95
CA PHE A 512 -16.63 -17.19 -7.62
C PHE A 512 -17.82 -16.23 -7.57
N ILE A 513 -17.77 -15.11 -8.31
CA ILE A 513 -18.92 -14.19 -8.44
C ILE A 513 -20.12 -14.88 -9.08
N ARG A 514 -19.91 -15.83 -10.00
CA ARG A 514 -20.99 -16.57 -10.67
C ARG A 514 -21.56 -17.72 -9.84
N GLU A 515 -20.78 -18.24 -8.90
CA GLU A 515 -21.17 -19.33 -8.00
C GLU A 515 -21.75 -18.82 -6.68
N PHE A 516 -21.56 -17.55 -6.38
CA PHE A 516 -22.03 -16.92 -5.17
C PHE A 516 -23.57 -16.72 -5.16
N GLU A 517 -24.18 -16.99 -4.00
CA GLU A 517 -25.61 -16.81 -3.77
C GLU A 517 -25.85 -15.52 -2.96
N LYS A 518 -26.56 -14.55 -3.57
CA LYS A 518 -27.00 -13.35 -2.86
C LYS A 518 -27.82 -13.71 -1.63
N LYS A 519 -27.44 -13.16 -0.47
CA LYS A 519 -28.25 -13.16 0.74
C LYS A 519 -28.46 -11.73 1.22
N ASP A 520 -29.70 -11.44 1.64
CA ASP A 520 -30.02 -10.18 2.31
C ASP A 520 -29.63 -10.30 3.77
N ILE A 521 -28.68 -9.46 4.21
CA ILE A 521 -28.14 -9.47 5.57
C ILE A 521 -28.67 -8.24 6.31
N ILE A 522 -29.21 -8.47 7.51
CA ILE A 522 -29.73 -7.41 8.38
C ILE A 522 -28.56 -6.83 9.18
N ASN A 523 -28.38 -5.52 9.09
CA ASN A 523 -27.41 -4.81 9.92
C ASN A 523 -27.78 -4.87 11.40
N ARG A 524 -26.81 -5.22 12.27
CA ARG A 524 -26.96 -5.00 13.71
C ARG A 524 -26.79 -3.52 14.05
N SER A 525 -27.54 -3.05 15.05
CA SER A 525 -27.42 -1.66 15.52
C SER A 525 -26.13 -1.37 16.28
N PHE A 526 -25.49 -2.41 16.81
CA PHE A 526 -24.23 -2.32 17.52
C PHE A 526 -23.39 -3.57 17.28
N ILE A 527 -22.09 -3.37 17.08
CA ILE A 527 -21.09 -4.42 16.96
C ILE A 527 -19.82 -4.03 17.71
N SER A 528 -19.16 -5.02 18.29
CA SER A 528 -17.89 -4.86 18.99
C SER A 528 -16.94 -5.97 18.58
N LEU A 529 -15.67 -5.60 18.34
CA LEU A 529 -14.56 -6.51 18.09
C LEU A 529 -13.64 -6.46 19.32
N PRO A 530 -13.80 -7.35 20.31
CA PRO A 530 -13.13 -7.23 21.60
C PRO A 530 -11.60 -7.42 21.55
N GLU A 531 -11.08 -8.17 20.56
CA GLU A 531 -9.65 -8.36 20.40
C GLU A 531 -9.01 -7.18 19.67
N MET A 532 -9.63 -6.72 18.59
CA MET A 532 -9.20 -5.50 17.91
C MET A 532 -9.42 -4.25 18.77
N GLY A 533 -10.45 -4.24 19.62
CA GLY A 533 -10.81 -3.09 20.44
C GLY A 533 -11.64 -2.02 19.73
N SER A 534 -12.16 -2.31 18.54
CA SER A 534 -12.99 -1.40 17.74
C SER A 534 -14.48 -1.68 17.88
N VAL A 535 -15.31 -0.65 17.70
CA VAL A 535 -16.78 -0.77 17.80
C VAL A 535 -17.47 0.04 16.72
N SER A 536 -18.68 -0.38 16.32
CA SER A 536 -19.54 0.40 15.44
C SER A 536 -20.98 0.39 15.93
N SER A 537 -21.62 1.56 15.90
CA SER A 537 -23.07 1.72 16.01
C SER A 537 -23.64 2.11 14.65
N LEU A 538 -24.73 1.47 14.23
CA LEU A 538 -25.46 1.77 13.00
C LEU A 538 -26.95 1.90 13.31
N ARG A 539 -27.44 3.13 13.41
CA ARG A 539 -28.83 3.45 13.81
C ARG A 539 -29.50 4.28 12.73
N LYS A 540 -30.82 4.40 12.81
CA LYS A 540 -31.58 5.30 11.92
C LYS A 540 -31.97 6.58 12.65
N LEU A 541 -31.80 7.71 11.97
CA LEU A 541 -32.48 8.96 12.26
C LEU A 541 -33.46 9.20 11.12
N ASP A 542 -34.76 9.21 11.43
CA ASP A 542 -35.83 9.07 10.44
C ASP A 542 -35.57 7.86 9.51
N ASP A 543 -35.46 8.09 8.20
CA ASP A 543 -35.14 7.05 7.21
C ASP A 543 -33.65 7.03 6.79
N GLN A 544 -32.80 7.84 7.42
CA GLN A 544 -31.39 7.96 7.09
C GLN A 544 -30.50 7.19 8.09
N TRP A 545 -29.44 6.57 7.57
CA TRP A 545 -28.46 5.88 8.40
C TRP A 545 -27.51 6.86 9.09
N LEU A 546 -27.23 6.61 10.37
CA LEU A 546 -26.13 7.16 11.13
C LEU A 546 -25.23 6.02 11.59
N LYS A 547 -23.99 6.02 11.10
CA LYS A 547 -22.91 5.15 11.57
C LYS A 547 -21.93 5.94 12.42
N ILE A 548 -21.62 5.43 13.61
CA ILE A 548 -20.51 5.90 14.45
C ILE A 548 -19.55 4.72 14.59
N PHE A 549 -18.35 4.87 14.05
CA PHE A 549 -17.25 3.92 14.23
C PHE A 549 -16.21 4.53 15.16
N VAL A 550 -15.77 3.79 16.18
CA VAL A 550 -14.72 4.23 17.10
C VAL A 550 -13.57 3.23 17.02
N PHE A 551 -12.38 3.76 16.71
CA PHE A 551 -11.24 2.94 16.40
C PHE A 551 -10.39 2.62 17.63
N GLY A 552 -10.27 1.33 17.92
CA GLY A 552 -9.23 0.78 18.79
C GLY A 552 -8.28 -0.09 17.96
N ASN A 553 -7.20 -0.56 18.57
CA ASN A 553 -6.37 -1.60 17.93
C ASN A 553 -5.56 -2.38 18.96
N LYS A 554 -5.10 -3.57 18.56
CA LYS A 554 -4.13 -4.37 19.32
C LYS A 554 -2.75 -3.70 19.32
N ALA A 555 -1.94 -4.03 20.32
CA ALA A 555 -0.53 -3.65 20.38
C ALA A 555 0.28 -4.20 19.19
N ASN A 556 1.36 -3.50 18.85
CA ASN A 556 2.39 -3.90 17.88
C ASN A 556 1.87 -4.23 16.47
N VAL A 557 0.72 -3.68 16.10
CA VAL A 557 0.15 -3.84 14.76
C VAL A 557 0.90 -2.98 13.76
N ASP A 558 1.37 -3.59 12.68
CA ASP A 558 1.97 -2.91 11.53
C ASP A 558 0.93 -2.08 10.76
N HIS A 559 1.39 -1.17 9.89
CA HIS A 559 0.53 -0.29 9.07
C HIS A 559 -0.49 0.58 9.82
N ALA A 560 -0.41 0.60 11.14
CA ALA A 560 -1.31 1.34 12.00
C ALA A 560 -0.91 2.83 12.07
N HIS A 561 -1.91 3.71 12.12
CA HIS A 561 -1.69 5.16 12.27
C HIS A 561 -1.71 5.60 13.74
N GLU A 562 -1.53 6.88 13.99
CA GLU A 562 -1.62 7.52 15.31
C GLU A 562 -3.08 7.90 15.68
N ASP A 563 -4.00 6.99 15.40
CA ASP A 563 -5.45 7.21 15.29
C ASP A 563 -6.29 6.45 16.33
N LYS A 564 -5.65 5.83 17.33
CA LYS A 564 -6.35 5.03 18.34
C LYS A 564 -7.18 5.95 19.23
N GLY A 565 -8.45 5.59 19.44
CA GLY A 565 -9.46 6.43 20.07
C GLY A 565 -10.04 7.51 19.16
N SER A 566 -9.68 7.55 17.88
CA SER A 566 -10.38 8.38 16.89
C SER A 566 -11.73 7.74 16.50
N PHE A 567 -12.49 8.46 15.67
CA PHE A 567 -13.81 8.01 15.25
C PHE A 567 -14.09 8.44 13.80
N VAL A 568 -15.01 7.72 13.15
CA VAL A 568 -15.58 8.07 11.84
C VAL A 568 -17.09 8.14 11.99
N ILE A 569 -17.70 9.16 11.38
CA ILE A 569 -19.15 9.35 11.37
C ILE A 569 -19.60 9.44 9.94
N GLU A 570 -20.50 8.54 9.57
CA GLU A 570 -21.22 8.60 8.31
C GLU A 570 -22.69 8.83 8.62
N PHE A 571 -23.29 9.82 7.97
CA PHE A 571 -24.68 10.18 8.16
C PHE A 571 -25.28 10.53 6.81
N CYS A 572 -26.53 10.14 6.56
CA CYS A 572 -27.20 10.45 5.28
C CYS A 572 -26.46 9.96 4.03
N ASN A 573 -25.68 8.86 4.14
CA ASN A 573 -24.82 8.30 3.09
C ASN A 573 -23.59 9.16 2.73
N GLU A 574 -23.16 10.05 3.62
CA GLU A 574 -22.00 10.94 3.46
C GLU A 574 -21.08 10.88 4.69
N THR A 575 -19.80 11.24 4.54
CA THR A 575 -18.80 11.17 5.62
C THR A 575 -18.67 12.50 6.36
N PHE A 576 -19.34 12.63 7.50
CA PHE A 576 -19.34 13.84 8.33
C PHE A 576 -18.09 13.97 9.20
N ALA A 577 -17.51 12.86 9.65
CA ALA A 577 -16.18 12.79 10.26
C ALA A 577 -15.37 11.70 9.55
N MET A 578 -14.31 12.07 8.85
CA MET A 578 -13.53 11.16 8.00
C MET A 578 -12.25 10.66 8.68
N ASP A 579 -11.77 9.51 8.21
CA ASP A 579 -10.36 9.14 8.31
C ASP A 579 -9.70 9.35 6.92
N PRO A 580 -8.48 9.92 6.84
CA PRO A 580 -7.81 10.13 5.56
C PRO A 580 -7.36 8.84 4.86
N GLY A 581 -7.28 7.71 5.57
CA GLY A 581 -6.71 6.48 5.05
C GLY A 581 -5.26 6.65 4.59
N SER A 582 -4.87 5.91 3.54
CA SER A 582 -3.51 5.90 3.02
C SER A 582 -3.34 6.61 1.68
N GLY A 583 -2.11 6.55 1.17
CA GLY A 583 -1.75 6.92 -0.19
C GLY A 583 -0.60 6.04 -0.70
N SER A 584 -0.03 6.39 -1.85
CA SER A 584 1.15 5.67 -2.33
C SER A 584 2.34 5.84 -1.38
N TYR A 585 2.99 4.74 -0.99
CA TYR A 585 4.26 4.77 -0.23
C TYR A 585 5.40 5.47 -0.98
N SER A 586 5.26 5.68 -2.28
CA SER A 586 6.19 6.49 -3.06
C SER A 586 5.97 8.01 -2.89
N SER A 587 4.87 8.43 -2.24
CA SER A 587 4.56 9.83 -1.91
C SER A 587 4.73 10.11 -0.43
N GLU A 588 5.24 11.29 -0.10
CA GLU A 588 5.37 11.78 1.27
C GLU A 588 4.03 11.93 2.00
N VAL A 589 2.94 12.18 1.25
CA VAL A 589 1.60 12.30 1.82
C VAL A 589 1.23 11.04 2.60
N SER A 590 1.70 9.86 2.17
CA SER A 590 1.49 8.59 2.87
C SER A 590 2.03 8.57 4.30
N ASN A 591 3.05 9.38 4.63
CA ASN A 591 3.55 9.53 5.99
C ASN A 591 2.81 10.61 6.77
N LEU A 592 2.35 11.68 6.09
CA LEU A 592 1.59 12.76 6.71
C LEU A 592 0.25 12.26 7.25
N VAL A 593 -0.49 11.49 6.45
CA VAL A 593 -1.82 10.99 6.79
C VAL A 593 -1.85 10.10 8.03
N LYS A 594 -0.71 9.50 8.42
CA LYS A 594 -0.60 8.64 9.61
C LYS A 594 -0.53 9.38 10.94
N GLN A 595 -0.31 10.69 10.90
CA GLN A 595 -0.03 11.49 12.09
C GLN A 595 -1.32 11.80 12.84
N ALA A 596 -1.27 11.85 14.17
CA ALA A 596 -2.45 12.11 15.02
C ALA A 596 -3.22 13.39 14.60
N TYR A 597 -2.50 14.42 14.14
CA TYR A 597 -3.08 15.67 13.65
C TYR A 597 -4.04 15.49 12.45
N ARG A 598 -3.94 14.39 11.71
CA ARG A 598 -4.79 14.07 10.56
C ARG A 598 -6.06 13.30 10.91
N HIS A 599 -6.23 12.89 12.17
CA HIS A 599 -7.38 12.09 12.61
C HIS A 599 -8.29 12.87 13.58
N ASN A 600 -9.46 12.29 13.87
CA ASN A 600 -10.44 12.83 14.81
C ASN A 600 -10.01 12.58 16.26
N THR A 601 -8.87 13.15 16.66
CA THR A 601 -8.23 13.01 17.97
C THR A 601 -7.73 14.35 18.50
N SER A 602 -7.47 14.43 19.80
CA SER A 602 -6.85 15.58 20.43
C SER A 602 -5.34 15.47 20.48
N VAL A 603 -4.66 16.55 20.10
CA VAL A 603 -3.20 16.68 20.18
C VAL A 603 -2.81 17.84 21.10
N PRO A 604 -1.79 17.69 21.96
CA PRO A 604 -1.20 18.82 22.67
C PRO A 604 -0.67 19.88 21.71
N TYR A 605 -0.79 21.16 22.06
CA TYR A 605 -0.13 22.25 21.35
C TYR A 605 0.65 23.17 22.30
N GLY A 606 1.45 24.07 21.74
CA GLY A 606 2.28 25.05 22.46
C GLY A 606 3.73 24.98 22.02
N ASN A 607 4.63 25.59 22.79
CA ASN A 607 6.07 25.51 22.52
C ASN A 607 6.62 24.12 22.89
N LEU A 608 6.59 23.19 21.94
CA LEU A 608 7.03 21.80 22.10
C LEU A 608 8.37 21.56 21.37
N GLU A 609 9.27 20.81 22.00
CA GLU A 609 10.58 20.45 21.41
C GLU A 609 10.46 19.43 20.25
N LYS A 610 9.37 18.66 20.24
CA LYS A 610 9.09 17.60 19.25
C LYS A 610 7.62 17.59 18.87
N ARG A 611 7.32 17.01 17.72
CA ARG A 611 5.93 16.79 17.28
C ARG A 611 5.17 15.93 18.30
N PRO A 612 3.97 16.35 18.75
CA PRO A 612 3.13 15.51 19.60
C PRO A 612 2.67 14.27 18.84
N GLN A 613 2.93 13.10 19.41
CA GLN A 613 2.53 11.80 18.87
C GLN A 613 2.31 10.79 20.01
N PRO A 614 1.45 9.78 19.81
CA PRO A 614 1.42 8.62 20.70
C PRO A 614 2.69 7.78 20.50
N GLU A 615 2.91 6.83 21.42
CA GLU A 615 3.94 5.81 21.28
C GLU A 615 3.77 5.03 19.97
N ARG A 616 4.88 4.86 19.23
CA ARG A 616 4.94 4.13 17.97
C ARG A 616 6.18 3.21 17.93
N PRO A 617 6.04 1.89 17.71
CA PRO A 617 4.76 1.16 17.66
C PRO A 617 4.04 1.22 19.01
N ASN A 618 2.72 1.18 18.99
CA ASN A 618 1.94 1.15 20.22
C ASN A 618 2.16 -0.20 20.93
N THR A 619 2.66 -0.18 22.17
CA THR A 619 3.01 -1.40 22.91
C THR A 619 1.87 -1.97 23.76
N LYS A 620 0.69 -1.35 23.73
CA LYS A 620 -0.48 -1.79 24.51
C LYS A 620 -1.77 -1.74 23.69
N ASP A 621 -2.63 -2.74 23.87
CA ASP A 621 -3.97 -2.74 23.29
C ASP A 621 -4.75 -1.50 23.72
N ILE A 622 -5.40 -0.86 22.75
CA ILE A 622 -6.33 0.24 22.99
C ILE A 622 -7.72 -0.26 22.61
N LYS A 623 -8.51 -0.56 23.64
CA LYS A 623 -9.84 -1.15 23.50
C LYS A 623 -10.90 -0.14 23.90
N VAL A 624 -11.88 0.04 23.02
CA VAL A 624 -13.09 0.82 23.29
C VAL A 624 -14.08 -0.08 24.04
N ILE A 625 -14.41 0.30 25.26
CA ILE A 625 -15.46 -0.37 26.03
C ILE A 625 -16.78 0.32 25.70
N ALA A 626 -17.69 -0.39 25.03
CA ALA A 626 -18.94 0.22 24.58
C ALA A 626 -20.14 -0.73 24.68
N ASN A 627 -21.32 -0.13 24.65
CA ASN A 627 -22.61 -0.77 24.47
C ASN A 627 -23.49 0.12 23.58
N GLY A 628 -24.45 -0.49 22.90
CA GLY A 628 -25.43 0.24 22.12
C GLY A 628 -26.56 -0.67 21.65
N ASP A 629 -27.61 -0.02 21.17
CA ASP A 629 -28.81 -0.65 20.61
C ASP A 629 -29.34 0.21 19.45
N GLU A 630 -30.59 -0.01 19.04
CA GLU A 630 -31.25 0.75 17.97
C GLU A 630 -31.42 2.25 18.30
N ARG A 631 -31.35 2.63 19.59
CA ARG A 631 -31.58 3.99 20.07
C ARG A 631 -30.30 4.66 20.55
N SER A 632 -29.49 4.00 21.36
CA SER A 632 -28.39 4.61 22.10
C SER A 632 -27.04 3.97 21.80
N PHE A 633 -25.97 4.73 22.02
CA PHE A 633 -24.59 4.27 21.97
C PHE A 633 -23.77 4.97 23.05
N ASN A 634 -23.04 4.18 23.84
CA ASN A 634 -22.13 4.67 24.88
C ASN A 634 -20.79 3.96 24.76
N GLY A 635 -19.69 4.70 24.71
CA GLY A 635 -18.34 4.16 24.58
C GLY A 635 -17.33 4.91 25.43
N LYS A 636 -16.27 4.24 25.86
CA LYS A 636 -15.16 4.83 26.59
C LYS A 636 -13.83 4.23 26.17
N VAL A 637 -12.80 5.06 26.09
CA VAL A 637 -11.42 4.65 25.81
C VAL A 637 -10.43 5.43 26.68
N ASP A 638 -9.38 4.75 27.12
CA ASP A 638 -8.25 5.34 27.85
C ASP A 638 -7.01 5.35 26.94
N LEU A 639 -6.52 6.56 26.68
CA LEU A 639 -5.40 6.85 25.80
C LEU A 639 -4.14 7.28 26.59
N SER A 640 -4.23 7.32 27.92
CA SER A 640 -3.16 7.86 28.79
C SER A 640 -1.84 7.13 28.60
N TYR A 641 -1.88 5.81 28.39
CA TYR A 641 -0.67 5.00 28.24
C TYR A 641 0.10 5.31 26.96
N THR A 642 -0.60 5.38 25.82
CA THR A 642 0.03 5.64 24.51
C THR A 642 0.51 7.08 24.41
N TRP A 643 -0.13 7.99 25.14
CA TRP A 643 0.20 9.41 25.17
C TRP A 643 1.01 9.83 26.42
N ARG A 644 1.58 8.89 27.18
CA ARG A 644 2.25 9.14 28.48
C ARG A 644 3.44 10.11 28.46
N GLU A 645 3.99 10.39 27.29
CA GLU A 645 4.99 11.45 27.15
C GLU A 645 4.38 12.84 27.35
N PHE A 646 3.13 13.03 26.90
CA PHE A 646 2.45 14.32 26.85
C PHE A 646 1.31 14.44 27.87
N PHE A 647 0.73 13.33 28.34
CA PHE A 647 -0.41 13.32 29.26
C PHE A 647 -0.14 12.46 30.49
N ASN A 648 -0.58 12.93 31.65
CA ASN A 648 -0.75 12.12 32.86
C ASN A 648 -2.10 11.37 32.86
N GLU A 649 -3.13 11.99 32.27
CA GLU A 649 -4.47 11.43 32.08
C GLU A 649 -4.97 11.87 30.71
N TYR A 650 -5.54 10.94 29.93
CA TYR A 650 -6.26 11.22 28.69
C TYR A 650 -7.30 10.13 28.44
N THR A 651 -8.57 10.44 28.71
CA THR A 651 -9.69 9.54 28.48
C THR A 651 -10.75 10.22 27.64
N ARG A 652 -11.46 9.42 26.83
CA ARG A 652 -12.54 9.89 25.98
C ARG A 652 -13.79 9.05 26.17
N GLU A 653 -14.94 9.71 26.25
CA GLU A 653 -16.27 9.12 26.34
C GLU A 653 -17.14 9.59 25.18
N TYR A 654 -17.92 8.66 24.62
CA TYR A 654 -18.92 8.89 23.59
C TYR A 654 -20.28 8.59 24.20
N ILE A 655 -21.20 9.54 24.13
CA ILE A 655 -22.54 9.44 24.70
C ILE A 655 -23.53 9.89 23.63
N SER A 656 -24.28 8.96 23.08
CA SER A 656 -25.32 9.22 22.08
C SER A 656 -26.62 8.61 22.58
N PRO A 657 -27.46 9.36 23.31
CA PRO A 657 -28.69 8.83 23.92
C PRO A 657 -29.77 8.51 22.88
N THR A 658 -29.73 9.18 21.73
CA THR A 658 -30.59 9.02 20.57
C THR A 658 -29.75 9.23 19.29
N PRO A 659 -30.22 8.80 18.11
CA PRO A 659 -29.47 8.98 16.86
C PRO A 659 -29.24 10.44 16.45
N ASP A 660 -30.06 11.38 16.91
CA ASP A 660 -29.90 12.82 16.62
C ASP A 660 -28.87 13.54 17.51
N GLU A 661 -28.37 12.92 18.57
CA GLU A 661 -27.45 13.56 19.53
C GLU A 661 -26.18 12.72 19.75
N LEU A 662 -25.03 13.38 19.71
CA LEU A 662 -23.74 12.83 20.15
C LEU A 662 -23.00 13.83 21.03
N ILE A 663 -22.54 13.36 22.19
CA ILE A 663 -21.66 14.10 23.09
C ILE A 663 -20.34 13.35 23.18
N ILE A 664 -19.24 14.05 22.87
CA ILE A 664 -17.88 13.55 23.05
C ILE A 664 -17.28 14.32 24.22
N LYS A 665 -16.84 13.59 25.26
CA LYS A 665 -16.19 14.17 26.43
C LYS A 665 -14.75 13.70 26.50
N GLU A 666 -13.83 14.63 26.67
CA GLU A 666 -12.42 14.33 26.89
C GLU A 666 -11.96 14.88 28.23
N LYS A 667 -11.44 14.00 29.06
CA LYS A 667 -10.80 14.38 30.32
C LYS A 667 -9.30 14.21 30.16
N TYR A 668 -8.54 15.26 30.48
CA TYR A 668 -7.11 15.27 30.26
C TYR A 668 -6.33 16.05 31.33
N ASP A 669 -5.06 15.67 31.49
CA ASP A 669 -4.06 16.32 32.34
C ASP A 669 -2.71 16.30 31.62
N LEU A 670 -2.28 17.43 31.07
CA LEU A 670 -1.07 17.57 30.26
C LEU A 670 0.20 17.62 31.11
N LYS A 671 1.16 16.78 30.72
CA LYS A 671 2.56 16.83 31.16
C LYS A 671 3.37 17.84 30.35
N LYS A 672 3.13 17.92 29.04
CA LYS A 672 3.79 18.85 28.09
C LYS A 672 2.74 19.57 27.25
N GLY A 673 3.01 20.83 26.88
CA GLY A 673 2.10 21.67 26.12
C GLY A 673 1.34 22.69 26.98
N GLU A 674 0.56 23.53 26.31
CA GLU A 674 -0.20 24.64 26.90
C GLU A 674 -1.71 24.39 26.86
N GLY A 675 -2.17 23.51 25.97
CA GLY A 675 -3.56 23.13 25.78
C GLY A 675 -3.70 21.97 24.80
N ILE A 676 -4.95 21.60 24.49
CA ILE A 676 -5.27 20.56 23.50
C ILE A 676 -5.95 21.17 22.27
N ASP A 677 -5.67 20.59 21.11
CA ASP A 677 -6.34 20.85 19.84
C ASP A 677 -7.14 19.60 19.44
N PHE A 678 -8.46 19.63 19.68
CA PHE A 678 -9.35 18.55 19.27
C PHE A 678 -9.66 18.68 17.78
N GLY A 679 -9.37 17.61 17.05
CA GLY A 679 -9.57 17.53 15.61
C GLY A 679 -10.92 16.96 15.20
N TRP A 680 -11.54 17.60 14.22
CA TRP A 680 -12.62 17.03 13.43
C TRP A 680 -12.33 17.19 11.93
N SER A 681 -12.23 16.10 11.19
CA SER A 681 -11.86 16.09 9.77
C SER A 681 -13.06 15.76 8.91
N THR A 682 -13.24 16.48 7.80
CA THR A 682 -14.28 16.20 6.79
C THR A 682 -13.85 16.70 5.41
N GLN A 683 -14.49 16.22 4.35
CA GLN A 683 -14.43 16.83 3.01
C GLN A 683 -15.66 17.68 2.69
N LEU A 684 -16.73 17.55 3.49
CA LEU A 684 -17.99 18.27 3.33
C LEU A 684 -17.82 19.78 3.57
N ASP A 685 -18.82 20.55 3.21
CA ASP A 685 -18.83 21.99 3.44
C ASP A 685 -18.99 22.32 4.92
N VAL A 686 -18.20 23.30 5.38
CA VAL A 686 -18.12 23.69 6.78
C VAL A 686 -18.32 25.19 6.91
N LYS A 687 -19.19 25.58 7.83
CA LYS A 687 -19.41 26.98 8.20
C LYS A 687 -19.18 27.17 9.70
N VAL A 688 -18.32 28.11 10.05
CA VAL A 688 -18.12 28.54 11.45
C VAL A 688 -19.01 29.73 11.72
N GLU A 689 -19.84 29.61 12.76
CA GLU A 689 -20.68 30.69 13.30
C GLU A 689 -20.24 30.99 14.74
N GLU A 690 -20.77 32.05 15.35
CA GLU A 690 -20.29 32.56 16.65
C GLU A 690 -20.26 31.51 17.77
N LYS A 691 -21.21 30.56 17.76
CA LYS A 691 -21.36 29.53 18.81
C LYS A 691 -21.44 28.10 18.29
N GLN A 692 -21.29 27.89 16.99
CA GLN A 692 -21.46 26.57 16.38
C GLN A 692 -20.65 26.43 15.11
N VAL A 693 -20.33 25.18 14.78
CA VAL A 693 -19.81 24.77 13.47
C VAL A 693 -20.89 23.92 12.80
N VAL A 694 -21.24 24.25 11.56
CA VAL A 694 -22.21 23.48 10.76
C VAL A 694 -21.46 22.77 9.66
N ILE A 695 -21.58 21.45 9.61
CA ILE A 695 -21.13 20.60 8.52
C ILE A 695 -22.37 20.21 7.72
N SER A 696 -22.39 20.50 6.43
CA SER A 696 -23.55 20.27 5.56
C SER A 696 -23.26 19.20 4.53
N GLY A 697 -24.12 18.18 4.47
CA GLY A 697 -24.21 17.24 3.35
C GLY A 697 -25.42 17.54 2.47
N ASP A 698 -25.71 16.66 1.53
CA ASP A 698 -26.84 16.79 0.59
C ASP A 698 -28.20 16.58 1.26
N LYS A 699 -28.27 15.72 2.29
CA LYS A 699 -29.54 15.28 2.90
C LYS A 699 -29.62 15.54 4.40
N GLY A 700 -28.59 16.11 4.99
CA GLY A 700 -28.58 16.44 6.40
C GLY A 700 -27.39 17.29 6.81
N GLU A 701 -27.39 17.67 8.08
CA GLU A 701 -26.33 18.47 8.69
C GLU A 701 -25.91 17.90 10.05
N ALA A 702 -24.67 18.19 10.42
CA ALA A 702 -24.18 18.03 11.79
C ALA A 702 -23.84 19.41 12.35
N VAL A 703 -24.49 19.77 13.45
CA VAL A 703 -24.30 21.05 14.15
C VAL A 703 -23.51 20.80 15.43
N ILE A 704 -22.28 21.31 15.46
CA ILE A 704 -21.35 21.16 16.58
C ILE A 704 -21.37 22.43 17.42
N THR A 705 -21.71 22.34 18.70
CA THR A 705 -21.66 23.49 19.63
C THR A 705 -20.22 23.82 20.01
N ILE A 706 -19.84 25.10 19.93
CA ILE A 706 -18.53 25.59 20.37
C ILE A 706 -18.60 25.94 21.87
N PRO A 707 -17.78 25.31 22.74
CA PRO A 707 -17.71 25.67 24.15
C PRO A 707 -17.16 27.09 24.37
N GLU A 708 -17.55 27.77 25.45
CA GLU A 708 -17.20 29.19 25.70
C GLU A 708 -15.69 29.47 25.79
N ASP A 709 -14.88 28.48 26.19
CA ASP A 709 -13.43 28.60 26.38
C ASP A 709 -12.61 27.93 25.27
N VAL A 710 -13.22 27.72 24.10
CA VAL A 710 -12.63 27.03 22.96
C VAL A 710 -12.64 27.94 21.74
N SER A 711 -11.50 28.05 21.05
CA SER A 711 -11.41 28.69 19.74
C SER A 711 -11.50 27.67 18.61
N VAL A 712 -12.04 28.10 17.46
CA VAL A 712 -12.20 27.27 16.27
C VAL A 712 -11.40 27.82 15.10
N GLU A 713 -10.72 26.94 14.39
CA GLU A 713 -9.98 27.23 13.16
C GLU A 713 -10.24 26.11 12.13
N ILE A 714 -10.26 26.46 10.84
CA ILE A 714 -10.30 25.47 9.76
C ILE A 714 -8.96 25.51 9.03
N THR A 715 -8.33 24.34 8.90
CA THR A 715 -7.13 24.14 8.10
C THR A 715 -7.44 23.21 6.94
N GLU A 716 -7.09 23.61 5.74
CA GLU A 716 -7.15 22.74 4.56
C GLU A 716 -5.85 21.97 4.42
N LEU A 717 -5.98 20.66 4.33
CA LEU A 717 -4.86 19.74 4.28
C LEU A 717 -5.02 18.87 3.02
N ARG A 718 -3.97 18.81 2.20
CA ARG A 718 -3.94 17.97 1.01
C ARG A 718 -4.04 16.48 1.37
N LEU A 719 -4.81 15.73 0.58
CA LEU A 719 -4.86 14.27 0.56
C LEU A 719 -4.01 13.71 -0.58
N PHE A 720 -3.89 12.38 -0.67
CA PHE A 720 -3.08 11.75 -1.71
C PHE A 720 -3.62 12.02 -3.12
N ASP A 721 -4.94 11.97 -3.30
CA ASP A 721 -5.59 12.51 -4.50
C ASP A 721 -5.49 14.04 -4.48
N GLU A 722 -4.78 14.59 -5.46
CA GLU A 722 -4.46 16.02 -5.54
C GLU A 722 -5.70 16.92 -5.66
N ASN A 723 -6.84 16.37 -6.10
CA ASN A 723 -8.10 17.10 -6.18
C ASN A 723 -8.92 17.05 -4.88
N SER A 724 -8.47 16.27 -3.91
CA SER A 724 -9.18 16.02 -2.66
C SER A 724 -8.53 16.78 -1.50
N ILE A 725 -9.36 17.49 -0.74
CA ILE A 725 -8.93 18.28 0.43
C ILE A 725 -9.58 17.71 1.69
N GLN A 726 -8.79 17.55 2.73
CA GLN A 726 -9.24 17.33 4.11
C GLN A 726 -9.38 18.70 4.78
N LYS A 727 -10.60 19.06 5.19
CA LYS A 727 -10.84 20.21 6.07
C LYS A 727 -10.75 19.72 7.51
N ARG A 728 -9.70 20.14 8.23
CA ARG A 728 -9.57 19.92 9.67
C ARG A 728 -10.15 21.11 10.42
N ILE A 729 -11.19 20.86 11.20
CA ILE A 729 -11.76 21.79 12.17
C ILE A 729 -11.05 21.55 13.51
N SER A 730 -10.31 22.56 13.95
CA SER A 730 -9.52 22.55 15.18
C SER A 730 -10.27 23.25 16.30
N PHE A 731 -10.58 22.54 17.39
CA PHE A 731 -11.20 23.06 18.61
C PHE A 731 -10.12 23.19 19.69
N LYS A 732 -9.55 24.38 19.86
CA LYS A 732 -8.41 24.64 20.74
C LYS A 732 -8.86 25.10 22.11
N LYS A 733 -8.46 24.35 23.15
CA LYS A 733 -8.71 24.68 24.56
C LYS A 733 -7.40 24.98 25.27
N SER A 734 -7.23 26.24 25.71
CA SER A 734 -5.99 26.73 26.32
C SER A 734 -5.94 26.49 27.84
N CYS A 735 -5.91 25.23 28.23
CA CYS A 735 -5.63 24.86 29.62
C CYS A 735 -4.93 23.50 29.71
N LYS A 736 -4.06 23.33 30.72
CA LYS A 736 -3.29 22.10 30.92
C LYS A 736 -4.09 20.93 31.46
N LYS A 737 -5.17 21.19 32.19
CA LYS A 737 -5.99 20.17 32.82
C LYS A 737 -7.43 20.59 32.77
N GLY A 738 -8.31 19.68 32.37
CA GLY A 738 -9.73 19.98 32.30
C GLY A 738 -10.54 18.91 31.60
N GLU A 739 -11.75 19.31 31.26
CA GLU A 739 -12.68 18.55 30.44
C GLU A 739 -13.04 19.39 29.20
N LEU A 740 -13.01 18.76 28.03
CA LEU A 740 -13.58 19.28 26.79
C LEU A 740 -14.86 18.51 26.48
N VAL A 741 -15.94 19.22 26.16
CA VAL A 741 -17.23 18.61 25.81
C VAL A 741 -17.66 19.14 24.44
N ILE A 742 -17.66 18.26 23.44
CA ILE A 742 -18.15 18.54 22.09
C ILE A 742 -19.56 17.96 21.97
N LYS A 743 -20.55 18.78 21.66
CA LYS A 743 -21.94 18.36 21.45
C LYS A 743 -22.30 18.52 19.98
N VAL A 744 -22.87 17.47 19.41
CA VAL A 744 -23.25 17.38 18.00
C VAL A 744 -24.73 17.02 17.91
N ILE A 745 -25.46 17.79 17.10
CA ILE A 745 -26.85 17.50 16.73
C ILE A 745 -26.90 17.17 15.24
N PHE A 746 -27.45 16.01 14.89
CA PHE A 746 -27.70 15.61 13.52
C PHE A 746 -29.13 15.96 13.11
N ARG A 747 -29.31 16.46 11.89
CA ARG A 747 -30.63 16.78 11.35
C ARG A 747 -30.75 16.29 9.91
N VAL A 748 -31.89 15.69 9.59
CA VAL A 748 -32.29 15.38 8.21
C VAL A 748 -33.04 16.59 7.65
N TYR A 749 -32.85 16.89 6.36
CA TYR A 749 -33.57 17.96 5.66
C TYR A 749 -35.00 17.63 5.30
#